data_AF-A0A5C7FQ62-F1
#
_entry.id   AF-A0A5C7FQ62-F1
#
_cell.length_a   1.000
_cell.length_b   1.000
_cell.length_c   1.000
_cell.angle_alpha   90.00
_cell.angle_beta   90.00
_cell.angle_gamma   90.00
#
_symmetry.space_group_name_H-M   'P 1'
#
loop_
_entity.id
_entity.type
_entity.pdbx_description
1 polymer ?
#
loop_
_entity_poly.entity_id
_entity_poly.type
_entity_poly.pdbx_seq_one_letter_code
_entity_poly.pdbx_strand_id
1 'polypeptide(L)'
;MAIVATRVAAVQELYVAYFGRPADTAGLDYWTNVVEANKGAIAAVSAAFAAEKEYTDLFKGMTNAQIVDKIYSNMFGRGTSSTDGREYWVNLLNDKKVTVDVIVAEVAGGALTTDAEAIENKVAAATAFTAELNTTAENTGYNGPAALAAAKAFIAGITTDASLSAAIAPSALAATVAKVVEAGTPFTLEAGLSNLVAAQDAVVDFLAGIDLDNNANTKTTAVQLTTALNGTETAGVWTGGAVTPVDAIISGFRAANPVVRDALIQDRSETLATALETAQANREKALVAAETAAPGLSDAIASLAVVTESKTAAANAVTLARASQANAEVAYEVASNSTITIATNGAVTGLINVNAAGTASLAPGVTEATNPGVTALLTAVRATNTAVAQDGVAADAVYAAKLEVHLLDAATAENTALSAVTALLVPAQVGEIVGRPTAAQILTQQANLEVAAAAETANGGTAGAATTALTNFNNALKAFTDLDVTANNPLTNAVTIQDNLITSYEGQIKALDAAVAGYEVAADRVAELTTLNNAVTAARETFVANDFKLPVTLGASAVATTGSDIFVLGEALTTTIASFGRAGTDALYIGSDFTLNTGALSTGDNTKLEVFFIANATGVRIHVETEVYGSDSTSVPEQVITLTGVAAADLQFDNGIITLKGTTV
;
A
#
# COMPACT_ATOMS: atom_id res chain seq x y z
N MET A 1 8.01 -29.88 24.56
CA MET A 1 7.49 -29.47 23.25
C MET A 1 8.11 -30.26 22.09
N ALA A 2 9.45 -30.40 22.01
CA ALA A 2 10.10 -31.16 20.92
C ALA A 2 9.61 -32.62 20.75
N ILE A 3 9.41 -33.37 21.84
CA ILE A 3 8.92 -34.76 21.78
C ILE A 3 7.51 -34.87 21.20
N VAL A 4 6.64 -33.89 21.46
CA VAL A 4 5.26 -33.87 20.94
C VAL A 4 5.27 -33.54 19.45
N ALA A 5 6.10 -32.58 19.04
CA ALA A 5 6.30 -32.24 17.62
C ALA A 5 6.83 -33.43 16.81
N THR A 6 7.77 -34.21 17.36
CA THR A 6 8.29 -35.43 16.71
C THR A 6 7.21 -36.51 16.54
N ARG A 7 6.26 -36.65 17.47
CA ARG A 7 5.20 -37.65 17.36
C ARG A 7 4.09 -37.24 16.40
N VAL A 8 3.74 -35.96 16.37
CA VAL A 8 2.84 -35.39 15.35
C VAL A 8 3.39 -35.64 13.95
N ALA A 9 4.67 -35.36 13.72
CA ALA A 9 5.32 -35.63 12.43
C ALA A 9 5.28 -37.12 12.06
N ALA A 10 5.58 -38.03 13.00
CA ALA A 10 5.54 -39.47 12.76
C ALA A 10 4.12 -39.98 12.41
N VAL A 11 3.07 -39.42 13.02
CA VAL A 11 1.68 -39.76 12.67
C VAL A 11 1.32 -39.21 11.29
N GLN A 12 1.69 -37.97 10.98
CA GLN A 12 1.45 -37.36 9.67
C GLN A 12 2.18 -38.11 8.55
N GLU A 13 3.41 -38.57 8.80
CA GLU A 13 4.17 -39.42 7.90
C GLU A 13 3.42 -40.71 7.55
N LEU A 14 2.79 -41.36 8.54
CA LEU A 14 1.93 -42.52 8.28
C LEU A 14 0.72 -42.15 7.43
N TYR A 15 0.02 -41.05 7.72
CA TYR A 15 -1.12 -40.60 6.91
C TYR A 15 -0.72 -40.29 5.46
N VAL A 16 0.42 -39.62 5.26
CA VAL A 16 0.99 -39.36 3.95
C VAL A 16 1.34 -40.67 3.26
N ALA A 17 2.09 -41.57 3.88
CA ALA A 17 2.54 -42.81 3.25
C ALA A 17 1.37 -43.75 2.89
N TYR A 18 0.42 -43.95 3.80
CA TYR A 18 -0.68 -44.89 3.63
C TYR A 18 -1.80 -44.33 2.75
N PHE A 19 -2.20 -43.09 2.99
CA PHE A 19 -3.41 -42.52 2.41
C PHE A 19 -3.14 -41.37 1.43
N GLY A 20 -1.93 -40.82 1.43
CA GLY A 20 -1.54 -39.71 0.56
C GLY A 20 -2.20 -38.39 0.94
N ARG A 21 -2.66 -38.23 2.18
CA ARG A 21 -3.40 -37.05 2.66
C ARG A 21 -2.97 -36.64 4.06
N PRO A 22 -3.31 -35.42 4.52
CA PRO A 22 -3.16 -35.04 5.92
C PRO A 22 -4.09 -35.83 6.84
N ALA A 23 -3.69 -35.98 8.10
CA ALA A 23 -4.59 -36.42 9.17
C ALA A 23 -5.72 -35.39 9.39
N ASP A 24 -6.88 -35.85 9.82
CA ASP A 24 -7.87 -34.97 10.45
C ASP A 24 -7.46 -34.67 11.90
N THR A 25 -8.01 -33.62 12.51
CA THR A 25 -7.60 -33.16 13.85
C THR A 25 -7.85 -34.23 14.92
N ALA A 26 -8.98 -34.92 14.87
CA ALA A 26 -9.34 -35.94 15.86
C ALA A 26 -8.47 -37.21 15.72
N GLY A 27 -8.24 -37.64 14.47
CA GLY A 27 -7.33 -38.73 14.14
C GLY A 27 -5.90 -38.41 14.56
N LEU A 28 -5.38 -37.23 14.24
CA LEU A 28 -4.04 -36.82 14.63
C LEU A 28 -3.84 -36.85 16.15
N ASP A 29 -4.77 -36.28 16.91
CA ASP A 29 -4.72 -36.29 18.38
C ASP A 29 -4.79 -37.71 18.94
N TYR A 30 -5.76 -38.51 18.48
CA TYR A 30 -5.91 -39.90 18.92
C TYR A 30 -4.64 -40.73 18.67
N TRP A 31 -4.13 -40.72 17.43
CA TRP A 31 -2.96 -41.52 17.08
C TRP A 31 -1.68 -41.00 17.73
N THR A 32 -1.56 -39.69 17.93
CA THR A 32 -0.45 -39.11 18.70
C THR A 32 -0.48 -39.63 20.14
N ASN A 33 -1.65 -39.69 20.78
CA ASN A 33 -1.83 -40.26 22.11
C ASN A 33 -1.52 -41.78 22.16
N VAL A 34 -1.83 -42.52 21.10
CA VAL A 34 -1.45 -43.95 20.97
C VAL A 34 0.07 -44.11 20.87
N VAL A 35 0.75 -43.28 20.06
CA VAL A 35 2.22 -43.28 19.97
C VAL A 35 2.86 -42.83 21.30
N GLU A 36 2.22 -41.90 22.00
CA GLU A 36 2.57 -41.48 23.36
C GLU A 36 2.58 -42.66 24.34
N ALA A 37 1.46 -43.38 24.43
CA ALA A 37 1.29 -44.54 25.30
C ALA A 37 2.25 -45.70 24.94
N ASN A 38 2.63 -45.83 23.67
CA ASN A 38 3.55 -46.86 23.18
C ASN A 38 5.02 -46.41 23.15
N LYS A 39 5.39 -45.37 23.92
CA LYS A 39 6.77 -44.89 24.08
C LYS A 39 7.44 -44.51 22.75
N GLY A 40 6.67 -43.98 21.80
CA GLY A 40 7.16 -43.57 20.48
C GLY A 40 7.08 -44.64 19.39
N ALA A 41 6.62 -45.86 19.71
CA ALA A 41 6.47 -46.91 18.70
C ALA A 41 5.21 -46.70 17.84
N ILE A 42 5.39 -46.73 16.52
CA ILE A 42 4.32 -46.50 15.52
C ILE A 42 3.65 -47.78 15.00
N ALA A 43 4.20 -48.96 15.32
CA ALA A 43 3.69 -50.25 14.83
C ALA A 43 2.21 -50.50 15.19
N ALA A 44 1.78 -50.05 16.38
CA ALA A 44 0.38 -50.17 16.82
C ALA A 44 -0.57 -49.29 15.98
N VAL A 45 -0.12 -48.12 15.53
CA VAL A 45 -0.90 -47.21 14.66
C VAL A 45 -1.05 -47.82 13.27
N SER A 46 0.05 -48.31 12.69
CA SER A 46 0.02 -48.99 11.40
C SER A 46 -0.90 -50.20 11.37
N ALA A 47 -0.82 -51.07 12.38
CA ALA A 47 -1.68 -52.24 12.46
C ALA A 47 -3.16 -51.86 12.49
N ALA A 48 -3.49 -50.74 13.13
CA ALA A 48 -4.85 -50.21 13.13
C ALA A 48 -5.25 -49.59 11.78
N PHE A 49 -4.37 -48.80 11.14
CA PHE A 49 -4.61 -48.25 9.80
C PHE A 49 -4.89 -49.35 8.76
N ALA A 50 -4.15 -50.46 8.83
CA ALA A 50 -4.35 -51.59 7.93
C ALA A 50 -5.74 -52.28 8.09
N ALA A 51 -6.41 -52.08 9.24
CA ALA A 51 -7.75 -52.57 9.50
C ALA A 51 -8.86 -51.55 9.12
N GLU A 52 -8.49 -50.29 8.85
CA GLU A 52 -9.46 -49.24 8.51
C GLU A 52 -10.13 -49.48 7.15
N LYS A 53 -11.38 -49.03 7.04
CA LYS A 53 -12.14 -49.13 5.80
C LYS A 53 -11.46 -48.39 4.64
N GLU A 54 -10.90 -47.22 4.90
CA GLU A 54 -10.18 -46.44 3.87
C GLU A 54 -8.98 -47.21 3.31
N TYR A 55 -8.21 -47.90 4.17
CA TYR A 55 -7.07 -48.71 3.75
C TYR A 55 -7.52 -49.92 2.92
N THR A 56 -8.49 -50.67 3.44
CA THR A 56 -8.98 -51.88 2.78
C THR A 56 -9.64 -51.58 1.44
N ASP A 57 -10.32 -50.43 1.30
CA ASP A 57 -10.87 -49.96 0.03
C ASP A 57 -9.77 -49.49 -0.94
N LEU A 58 -8.78 -48.73 -0.46
CA LEU A 58 -7.69 -48.17 -1.28
C LEU A 58 -6.80 -49.27 -1.89
N PHE A 59 -6.49 -50.31 -1.12
CA PHE A 59 -5.60 -51.40 -1.55
C PHE A 59 -6.35 -52.65 -2.04
N LYS A 60 -7.68 -52.58 -2.14
CA LYS A 60 -8.51 -53.72 -2.57
C LYS A 60 -8.10 -54.23 -3.95
N GLY A 61 -7.74 -55.51 -4.03
CA GLY A 61 -7.38 -56.15 -5.30
C GLY A 61 -6.03 -55.72 -5.87
N MET A 62 -5.25 -54.91 -5.15
CA MET A 62 -3.87 -54.60 -5.51
C MET A 62 -2.94 -55.77 -5.19
N THR A 63 -1.96 -56.00 -6.06
CA THR A 63 -0.83 -56.88 -5.78
C THR A 63 0.14 -56.22 -4.80
N ASN A 64 0.94 -57.00 -4.08
CA ASN A 64 2.02 -56.46 -3.22
C ASN A 64 2.94 -55.50 -3.99
N ALA A 65 3.13 -55.74 -5.29
CA ALA A 65 3.90 -54.91 -6.18
C ALA A 65 3.27 -53.51 -6.37
N GLN A 66 1.95 -53.46 -6.59
CA GLN A 66 1.20 -52.20 -6.69
C GLN A 66 1.10 -51.47 -5.35
N ILE A 67 1.04 -52.20 -4.23
CA ILE A 67 1.05 -51.62 -2.89
C ILE A 67 2.37 -50.88 -2.65
N VAL A 68 3.51 -51.51 -2.95
CA VAL A 68 4.84 -50.87 -2.82
C VAL A 68 4.93 -49.64 -3.73
N ASP A 69 4.50 -49.72 -4.98
CA ASP A 69 4.50 -48.57 -5.91
C ASP A 69 3.67 -47.40 -5.38
N LYS A 70 2.52 -47.70 -4.77
CA LYS A 70 1.61 -46.69 -4.24
C LYS A 70 2.21 -45.97 -3.04
N ILE A 71 2.91 -46.68 -2.16
CA ILE A 71 3.61 -46.10 -1.02
C ILE A 71 4.70 -45.13 -1.50
N TYR A 72 5.53 -45.54 -2.46
CA TYR A 72 6.54 -44.66 -3.06
C TYR A 72 5.93 -43.43 -3.71
N SER A 73 4.83 -43.59 -4.44
CA SER A 73 4.11 -42.45 -5.05
C SER A 73 3.57 -41.49 -4.00
N ASN A 74 2.97 -42.01 -2.93
CA ASN A 74 2.44 -41.21 -1.86
C ASN A 74 3.55 -40.44 -1.11
N MET A 75 4.67 -41.10 -0.80
CA MET A 75 5.78 -40.50 -0.05
C MET A 75 6.64 -39.56 -0.89
N PHE A 76 7.00 -39.95 -2.11
CA PHE A 76 8.02 -39.25 -2.90
C PHE A 76 7.47 -38.59 -4.17
N GLY A 77 6.20 -38.81 -4.52
CA GLY A 77 5.59 -38.24 -5.74
C GLY A 77 6.02 -38.94 -7.03
N ARG A 78 6.72 -40.08 -6.93
CA ARG A 78 7.21 -40.88 -8.07
C ARG A 78 7.00 -42.38 -7.83
N GLY A 79 6.94 -43.16 -8.91
CA GLY A 79 6.94 -44.62 -8.81
C GLY A 79 8.33 -45.19 -8.48
N THR A 80 8.39 -46.49 -8.16
CA THR A 80 9.65 -47.20 -7.92
C THR A 80 10.42 -47.44 -9.21
N SER A 81 11.74 -47.35 -9.14
CA SER A 81 12.70 -47.75 -10.19
C SER A 81 13.30 -49.14 -9.92
N SER A 82 14.11 -49.65 -10.85
CA SER A 82 14.83 -50.93 -10.68
C SER A 82 15.87 -50.91 -9.56
N THR A 83 16.31 -49.73 -9.10
CA THR A 83 17.28 -49.59 -8.00
C THR A 83 16.64 -49.37 -6.63
N ASP A 84 15.31 -49.24 -6.56
CA ASP A 84 14.61 -48.86 -5.33
C ASP A 84 14.28 -50.07 -4.43
N GLY A 85 14.78 -51.27 -4.76
CA GLY A 85 14.55 -52.46 -3.96
C GLY A 85 13.10 -52.97 -3.97
N ARG A 86 12.28 -52.55 -4.94
CA ARG A 86 10.87 -52.95 -5.06
C ARG A 86 10.67 -54.47 -4.97
N GLU A 87 11.46 -55.25 -5.69
CA GLU A 87 11.36 -56.73 -5.67
C GLU A 87 11.73 -57.32 -4.30
N TYR A 88 12.67 -56.69 -3.57
CA TYR A 88 13.02 -57.10 -2.21
C TYR A 88 11.82 -56.94 -1.27
N TRP A 89 11.16 -55.78 -1.29
CA TRP A 89 9.96 -55.53 -0.49
C TRP A 89 8.79 -56.43 -0.87
N VAL A 90 8.57 -56.62 -2.17
CA VAL A 90 7.50 -57.52 -2.67
C VAL A 90 7.72 -58.95 -2.21
N ASN A 91 8.95 -59.47 -2.25
CA ASN A 91 9.27 -60.81 -1.78
C ASN A 91 9.02 -60.95 -0.26
N LEU A 92 9.41 -59.97 0.54
CA LEU A 92 9.14 -59.98 1.99
C LEU A 92 7.65 -59.93 2.31
N LEU A 93 6.85 -59.18 1.55
CA LEU A 93 5.38 -59.16 1.69
C LEU A 93 4.74 -60.48 1.26
N ASN A 94 5.19 -61.08 0.15
CA ASN A 94 4.71 -62.37 -0.34
C ASN A 94 4.98 -63.48 0.69
N ASP A 95 6.16 -63.45 1.30
CA ASP A 95 6.59 -64.41 2.33
C ASP A 95 6.05 -64.06 3.73
N LYS A 96 5.27 -62.97 3.86
CA LYS A 96 4.70 -62.45 5.11
C LYS A 96 5.75 -62.23 6.20
N LYS A 97 6.98 -61.89 5.80
CA LYS A 97 8.12 -61.61 6.70
C LYS A 97 8.06 -60.19 7.26
N VAL A 98 7.43 -59.29 6.54
CA VAL A 98 7.20 -57.90 6.94
C VAL A 98 5.76 -57.50 6.63
N THR A 99 5.31 -56.46 7.31
CA THR A 99 4.06 -55.75 7.03
C THR A 99 4.37 -54.40 6.38
N VAL A 100 3.34 -53.70 5.93
CA VAL A 100 3.50 -52.43 5.20
C VAL A 100 4.16 -51.34 6.06
N ASP A 101 4.02 -51.36 7.39
CA ASP A 101 4.71 -50.41 8.30
C ASP A 101 6.21 -50.51 8.21
N VAL A 102 6.73 -51.73 8.19
CA VAL A 102 8.17 -51.94 8.11
C VAL A 102 8.70 -51.36 6.82
N ILE A 103 7.94 -51.46 5.72
CA ILE A 103 8.30 -50.84 4.44
C ILE A 103 8.28 -49.32 4.58
N VAL A 104 7.20 -48.74 5.10
CA VAL A 104 7.08 -47.28 5.26
C VAL A 104 8.21 -46.72 6.13
N ALA A 105 8.48 -47.33 7.29
CA ALA A 105 9.50 -46.87 8.22
C ALA A 105 10.93 -46.99 7.64
N GLU A 106 11.27 -48.12 7.03
CA GLU A 106 12.61 -48.35 6.49
C GLU A 106 12.84 -47.57 5.18
N VAL A 107 11.82 -47.42 4.33
CA VAL A 107 11.91 -46.64 3.09
C VAL A 107 11.97 -45.14 3.38
N ALA A 108 11.21 -44.64 4.36
CA ALA A 108 11.32 -43.25 4.79
C ALA A 108 12.69 -42.97 5.43
N GLY A 109 13.10 -43.80 6.38
CA GLY A 109 14.38 -43.64 7.09
C GLY A 109 15.61 -43.82 6.19
N GLY A 110 15.45 -44.52 5.06
CA GLY A 110 16.48 -44.69 4.02
C GLY A 110 16.38 -43.69 2.87
N ALA A 111 15.43 -42.75 2.88
CA ALA A 111 15.27 -41.76 1.83
C ALA A 111 16.48 -40.81 1.80
N LEU A 112 16.90 -40.43 0.59
CA LEU A 112 18.04 -39.52 0.37
C LEU A 112 17.67 -38.43 -0.62
N THR A 113 18.42 -37.32 -0.57
CA THR A 113 18.34 -36.20 -1.52
C THR A 113 16.89 -35.77 -1.80
N THR A 114 16.39 -35.96 -3.02
CA THR A 114 15.07 -35.51 -3.47
C THR A 114 13.93 -36.29 -2.83
N ASP A 115 14.13 -37.56 -2.46
CA ASP A 115 13.10 -38.36 -1.80
C ASP A 115 12.95 -37.94 -0.34
N ALA A 116 14.07 -37.64 0.33
CA ALA A 116 14.06 -37.09 1.69
C ALA A 116 13.38 -35.71 1.72
N GLU A 117 13.74 -34.82 0.80
CA GLU A 117 13.09 -33.53 0.63
C GLU A 117 11.58 -33.67 0.39
N ALA A 118 11.15 -34.59 -0.49
CA ALA A 118 9.74 -34.76 -0.81
C ALA A 118 8.90 -35.24 0.39
N ILE A 119 9.36 -36.23 1.15
CA ILE A 119 8.60 -36.72 2.31
C ILE A 119 8.58 -35.70 3.44
N GLU A 120 9.70 -35.02 3.73
CA GLU A 120 9.78 -33.96 4.73
C GLU A 120 8.81 -32.82 4.40
N ASN A 121 8.79 -32.38 3.14
CA ASN A 121 7.90 -31.32 2.67
C ASN A 121 6.43 -31.73 2.74
N LYS A 122 6.07 -32.96 2.36
CA LYS A 122 4.70 -33.45 2.48
C LYS A 122 4.23 -33.57 3.93
N VAL A 123 5.10 -34.01 4.83
CA VAL A 123 4.78 -34.10 6.27
C VAL A 123 4.60 -32.70 6.87
N ALA A 124 5.45 -31.74 6.50
CA ALA A 124 5.30 -30.34 6.91
C ALA A 124 3.98 -29.74 6.41
N ALA A 125 3.64 -29.95 5.13
CA ALA A 125 2.38 -29.49 4.56
C ALA A 125 1.16 -30.15 5.19
N ALA A 126 1.21 -31.47 5.45
CA ALA A 126 0.16 -32.18 6.14
C ALA A 126 -0.05 -31.64 7.56
N THR A 127 1.05 -31.35 8.27
CA THR A 127 1.02 -30.75 9.61
C THR A 127 0.38 -29.36 9.58
N ALA A 128 0.78 -28.50 8.63
CA ALA A 128 0.20 -27.18 8.46
C ALA A 128 -1.29 -27.23 8.12
N PHE A 129 -1.68 -28.12 7.20
CA PHE A 129 -3.08 -28.32 6.82
C PHE A 129 -3.95 -28.74 8.01
N THR A 130 -3.53 -29.75 8.79
CA THR A 130 -4.31 -30.19 9.95
C THR A 130 -4.37 -29.12 11.04
N ALA A 131 -3.31 -28.32 11.21
CA ALA A 131 -3.32 -27.19 12.15
C ALA A 131 -4.30 -26.08 11.73
N GLU A 132 -4.52 -25.91 10.42
CA GLU A 132 -5.48 -24.97 9.86
C GLU A 132 -6.94 -25.44 10.02
N LEU A 133 -7.21 -26.72 10.27
CA LEU A 133 -8.54 -27.25 10.61
C LEU A 133 -8.96 -26.87 12.05
N ASN A 134 -9.05 -25.57 12.32
CA ASN A 134 -9.18 -25.02 13.67
C ASN A 134 -10.61 -24.62 14.06
N THR A 135 -11.57 -24.70 13.13
CA THR A 135 -12.99 -24.46 13.37
C THR A 135 -13.81 -25.76 13.35
N THR A 136 -15.00 -25.73 13.97
CA THR A 136 -15.94 -26.88 13.91
C THR A 136 -16.39 -27.19 12.48
N ALA A 137 -16.58 -26.16 11.66
CA ALA A 137 -16.99 -26.31 10.27
C ALA A 137 -15.91 -27.02 9.44
N GLU A 138 -14.64 -26.61 9.59
CA GLU A 138 -13.52 -27.23 8.89
C GLU A 138 -13.34 -28.71 9.28
N ASN A 139 -13.41 -28.99 10.59
CA ASN A 139 -13.33 -30.35 11.09
C ASN A 139 -14.48 -31.24 10.59
N THR A 140 -15.68 -30.68 10.43
CA THR A 140 -16.85 -31.41 9.92
C THR A 140 -16.76 -31.61 8.40
N GLY A 141 -16.27 -30.62 7.66
CA GLY A 141 -16.15 -30.65 6.21
C GLY A 141 -14.95 -31.46 5.70
N TYR A 142 -13.95 -31.76 6.53
CA TYR A 142 -12.90 -32.73 6.20
C TYR A 142 -13.42 -34.18 6.28
N ASN A 143 -14.47 -34.49 5.52
CA ASN A 143 -15.17 -35.77 5.56
C ASN A 143 -15.70 -36.18 4.18
N GLY A 144 -15.80 -37.48 3.95
CA GLY A 144 -16.35 -38.05 2.73
C GLY A 144 -15.39 -38.07 1.53
N PRO A 145 -15.75 -38.81 0.45
CA PRO A 145 -14.81 -39.12 -0.62
C PRO A 145 -14.22 -37.92 -1.37
N ALA A 146 -15.00 -36.85 -1.54
CA ALA A 146 -14.60 -35.67 -2.29
C ALA A 146 -13.61 -34.79 -1.52
N ALA A 147 -13.85 -34.50 -0.23
CA ALA A 147 -12.86 -33.84 0.64
C ALA A 147 -11.55 -34.63 0.68
N LEU A 148 -11.62 -35.95 0.87
CA LEU A 148 -10.42 -36.79 0.90
C LEU A 148 -9.68 -36.78 -0.45
N ALA A 149 -10.38 -36.69 -1.58
CA ALA A 149 -9.75 -36.57 -2.90
C ALA A 149 -9.02 -35.21 -3.06
N ALA A 150 -9.64 -34.11 -2.64
CA ALA A 150 -9.03 -32.77 -2.67
C ALA A 150 -7.79 -32.70 -1.76
N ALA A 151 -7.87 -33.27 -0.55
CA ALA A 151 -6.76 -33.34 0.39
C ALA A 151 -5.58 -34.19 -0.14
N LYS A 152 -5.89 -35.27 -0.88
CA LYS A 152 -4.88 -36.09 -1.57
C LYS A 152 -4.20 -35.31 -2.70
N ALA A 153 -4.97 -34.52 -3.45
CA ALA A 153 -4.43 -33.69 -4.51
C ALA A 153 -3.47 -32.61 -3.96
N PHE A 154 -3.81 -31.99 -2.83
CA PHE A 154 -2.94 -31.05 -2.13
C PHE A 154 -1.57 -31.65 -1.80
N ILE A 155 -1.55 -32.80 -1.10
CA ILE A 155 -0.29 -33.46 -0.73
C ILE A 155 0.48 -33.98 -1.94
N ALA A 156 -0.22 -34.48 -2.97
CA ALA A 156 0.42 -34.98 -4.18
C ALA A 156 1.23 -33.91 -4.94
N GLY A 157 0.82 -32.63 -4.85
CA GLY A 157 1.49 -31.50 -5.50
C GLY A 157 2.77 -31.02 -4.83
N ILE A 158 3.12 -31.56 -3.66
CA ILE A 158 4.22 -31.06 -2.82
C ILE A 158 5.40 -32.03 -2.89
N THR A 159 6.48 -31.61 -3.52
CA THR A 159 7.69 -32.45 -3.71
C THR A 159 9.00 -31.70 -3.54
N THR A 160 8.98 -30.38 -3.43
CA THR A 160 10.15 -29.49 -3.29
C THR A 160 9.90 -28.39 -2.27
N ASP A 161 10.97 -27.78 -1.76
CA ASP A 161 10.88 -26.65 -0.82
C ASP A 161 10.08 -25.47 -1.38
N ALA A 162 10.21 -25.22 -2.69
CA ALA A 162 9.46 -24.18 -3.39
C ALA A 162 7.96 -24.49 -3.43
N SER A 163 7.58 -25.74 -3.73
CA SER A 163 6.17 -26.17 -3.72
C SER A 163 5.57 -26.15 -2.32
N LEU A 164 6.34 -26.51 -1.28
CA LEU A 164 5.91 -26.38 0.12
C LEU A 164 5.66 -24.92 0.46
N SER A 165 6.66 -24.05 0.24
CA SER A 165 6.59 -22.63 0.62
C SER A 165 5.39 -21.93 -0.01
N ALA A 166 5.07 -22.23 -1.27
CA ALA A 166 3.88 -21.72 -1.94
C ALA A 166 2.58 -22.29 -1.35
N ALA A 167 2.57 -23.58 -1.00
CA ALA A 167 1.38 -24.28 -0.52
C ALA A 167 0.98 -23.92 0.93
N ILE A 168 1.95 -23.60 1.80
CA ILE A 168 1.70 -23.25 3.21
C ILE A 168 1.66 -21.75 3.48
N ALA A 169 1.79 -20.91 2.44
CA ALA A 169 1.55 -19.48 2.58
C ALA A 169 0.12 -19.26 3.12
N PRO A 170 -0.10 -18.38 4.12
CA PRO A 170 -1.37 -18.34 4.87
C PRO A 170 -2.63 -18.28 4.00
N SER A 171 -2.65 -17.43 2.97
CA SER A 171 -3.80 -17.31 2.05
C SER A 171 -4.00 -18.53 1.17
N ALA A 172 -2.92 -19.15 0.68
CA ALA A 172 -2.96 -20.35 -0.16
C ALA A 172 -3.42 -21.58 0.65
N LEU A 173 -2.95 -21.70 1.89
CA LEU A 173 -3.34 -22.78 2.80
C LEU A 173 -4.81 -22.66 3.19
N ALA A 174 -5.27 -21.48 3.59
CA ALA A 174 -6.67 -21.22 3.91
C ALA A 174 -7.60 -21.51 2.70
N ALA A 175 -7.21 -21.10 1.49
CA ALA A 175 -7.95 -21.41 0.28
C ALA A 175 -8.00 -22.91 -0.02
N THR A 176 -6.93 -23.64 0.26
CA THR A 176 -6.88 -25.11 0.10
C THR A 176 -7.81 -25.78 1.11
N VAL A 177 -7.75 -25.40 2.39
CA VAL A 177 -8.64 -25.93 3.42
C VAL A 177 -10.10 -25.65 3.07
N ALA A 178 -10.43 -24.42 2.67
CA ALA A 178 -11.78 -24.06 2.23
C ALA A 178 -12.29 -24.99 1.11
N LYS A 179 -11.48 -25.24 0.08
CA LYS A 179 -11.85 -26.18 -1.01
C LYS A 179 -12.09 -27.60 -0.53
N VAL A 180 -11.28 -28.09 0.42
CA VAL A 180 -11.45 -29.43 0.97
C VAL A 180 -12.73 -29.54 1.79
N VAL A 181 -12.98 -28.53 2.63
CA VAL A 181 -14.17 -28.43 3.48
C VAL A 181 -15.42 -28.36 2.62
N GLU A 182 -15.41 -27.50 1.60
CA GLU A 182 -16.48 -27.37 0.61
C GLU A 182 -16.79 -28.70 -0.09
N ALA A 183 -15.75 -29.45 -0.47
CA ALA A 183 -15.92 -30.75 -1.11
C ALA A 183 -16.53 -31.82 -0.19
N GLY A 184 -16.40 -31.69 1.14
CA GLY A 184 -17.01 -32.62 2.11
C GLY A 184 -18.34 -32.17 2.68
N THR A 185 -18.70 -30.90 2.49
CA THR A 185 -20.05 -30.40 2.80
C THR A 185 -20.99 -30.67 1.62
N PRO A 186 -22.12 -31.36 1.82
CA PRO A 186 -23.13 -31.49 0.78
C PRO A 186 -23.57 -30.12 0.28
N PHE A 187 -23.55 -29.94 -1.04
CA PHE A 187 -24.10 -28.73 -1.65
C PHE A 187 -25.58 -28.60 -1.30
N THR A 188 -25.97 -27.40 -0.89
CA THR A 188 -27.37 -26.98 -0.84
C THR A 188 -27.50 -25.73 -1.67
N LEU A 189 -28.61 -25.58 -2.39
CA LEU A 189 -28.83 -24.40 -3.21
C LEU A 189 -28.77 -23.09 -2.38
N GLU A 190 -29.27 -23.13 -1.14
CA GLU A 190 -29.21 -22.00 -0.19
C GLU A 190 -27.77 -21.58 0.12
N ALA A 191 -26.91 -22.52 0.52
CA ALA A 191 -25.52 -22.22 0.82
C ALA A 191 -24.76 -21.72 -0.44
N GLY A 192 -25.03 -22.31 -1.61
CA GLY A 192 -24.43 -21.86 -2.87
C GLY A 192 -24.81 -20.42 -3.22
N LEU A 193 -26.10 -20.06 -3.08
CA LEU A 193 -26.59 -18.70 -3.32
C LEU A 193 -26.04 -17.69 -2.31
N SER A 194 -26.02 -18.05 -1.02
CA SER A 194 -25.44 -17.22 0.04
C SER A 194 -23.95 -16.94 -0.21
N ASN A 195 -23.18 -17.97 -0.58
CA ASN A 195 -21.75 -17.83 -0.90
C ASN A 195 -21.53 -16.94 -2.14
N LEU A 196 -22.37 -17.07 -3.17
CA LEU A 196 -22.27 -16.22 -4.36
C LEU A 196 -22.56 -14.76 -4.04
N VAL A 197 -23.61 -14.47 -3.27
CA VAL A 197 -23.95 -13.11 -2.83
C VAL A 197 -22.81 -12.53 -1.98
N ALA A 198 -22.32 -13.27 -0.99
CA ALA A 198 -21.21 -12.81 -0.15
C ALA A 198 -19.93 -12.51 -0.96
N ALA A 199 -19.60 -13.34 -1.96
CA ALA A 199 -18.45 -13.09 -2.83
C ALA A 199 -18.65 -11.84 -3.72
N GLN A 200 -19.87 -11.60 -4.20
CA GLN A 200 -20.22 -10.40 -4.97
C GLN A 200 -20.19 -9.14 -4.10
N ASP A 201 -20.74 -9.21 -2.88
CA ASP A 201 -20.72 -8.10 -1.93
C ASP A 201 -19.30 -7.75 -1.51
N ALA A 202 -18.42 -8.75 -1.29
CA ALA A 202 -17.02 -8.50 -0.99
C ALA A 202 -16.30 -7.72 -2.11
N VAL A 203 -16.62 -7.99 -3.38
CA VAL A 203 -16.11 -7.17 -4.52
C VAL A 203 -16.65 -5.74 -4.44
N VAL A 204 -17.95 -5.58 -4.15
CA VAL A 204 -18.60 -4.26 -4.05
C VAL A 204 -18.01 -3.43 -2.90
N ASP A 205 -17.86 -4.03 -1.72
CA ASP A 205 -17.33 -3.38 -0.52
C ASP A 205 -15.86 -3.00 -0.70
N PHE A 206 -15.05 -3.88 -1.27
CA PHE A 206 -13.66 -3.58 -1.60
C PHE A 206 -13.56 -2.37 -2.54
N LEU A 207 -14.36 -2.34 -3.61
CA LEU A 207 -14.38 -1.21 -4.54
C LEU A 207 -14.91 0.08 -3.89
N ALA A 208 -15.88 -0.01 -2.99
CA ALA A 208 -16.39 1.13 -2.24
C ALA A 208 -15.35 1.71 -1.25
N GLY A 209 -14.54 0.85 -0.62
CA GLY A 209 -13.50 1.26 0.33
C GLY A 209 -12.29 1.94 -0.32
N ILE A 210 -12.09 1.80 -1.64
CA ILE A 210 -10.95 2.38 -2.36
C ILE A 210 -11.20 3.85 -2.79
N ASP A 211 -12.47 4.28 -2.92
CA ASP A 211 -12.94 5.62 -3.36
C ASP A 211 -11.89 6.46 -4.10
N LEU A 212 -11.68 6.15 -5.39
CA LEU A 212 -10.69 6.83 -6.25
C LEU A 212 -11.23 8.08 -6.94
N ASP A 213 -12.53 8.35 -6.84
CA ASP A 213 -13.15 9.54 -7.45
C ASP A 213 -13.51 10.63 -6.43
N ASN A 214 -13.29 10.38 -5.13
CA ASN A 214 -13.55 11.29 -4.01
C ASN A 214 -14.98 11.85 -4.08
N ASN A 215 -15.91 11.02 -4.54
CA ASN A 215 -17.31 11.34 -4.68
C ASN A 215 -18.15 10.29 -3.96
N ALA A 216 -18.67 10.66 -2.80
CA ALA A 216 -19.52 9.81 -1.96
C ALA A 216 -20.79 9.25 -2.67
N ASN A 217 -21.14 9.75 -3.86
CA ASN A 217 -22.31 9.34 -4.63
C ASN A 217 -22.01 8.48 -5.87
N THR A 218 -20.74 8.16 -6.19
CA THR A 218 -20.38 7.26 -7.31
C THR A 218 -19.47 6.13 -6.83
N LYS A 219 -19.82 4.88 -7.17
CA LYS A 219 -19.01 3.71 -6.82
C LYS A 219 -17.85 3.58 -7.81
N THR A 220 -16.62 3.42 -7.31
CA THR A 220 -15.44 3.11 -8.12
C THR A 220 -15.64 1.76 -8.83
N THR A 221 -15.38 1.69 -10.14
CA THR A 221 -15.49 0.48 -10.96
C THR A 221 -14.14 -0.24 -11.10
N ALA A 222 -14.15 -1.53 -11.44
CA ALA A 222 -12.93 -2.29 -11.76
C ALA A 222 -12.11 -1.65 -12.91
N VAL A 223 -12.78 -0.96 -13.84
CA VAL A 223 -12.15 -0.18 -14.91
C VAL A 223 -11.45 1.06 -14.34
N GLN A 224 -12.09 1.81 -13.44
CA GLN A 224 -11.47 2.96 -12.77
C GLN A 224 -10.27 2.57 -11.91
N LEU A 225 -10.30 1.41 -11.23
CA LEU A 225 -9.15 0.90 -10.48
C LEU A 225 -7.96 0.58 -11.40
N THR A 226 -8.24 -0.08 -12.54
CA THR A 226 -7.22 -0.35 -13.57
C THR A 226 -6.70 0.95 -14.20
N THR A 227 -7.54 1.96 -14.38
CA THR A 227 -7.14 3.30 -14.86
C THR A 227 -6.32 4.06 -13.81
N ALA A 228 -6.65 3.99 -12.52
CA ALA A 228 -5.88 4.61 -11.44
C ALA A 228 -4.50 3.96 -11.28
N LEU A 229 -4.38 2.63 -11.40
CA LEU A 229 -3.11 1.91 -11.52
C LEU A 229 -2.23 2.46 -12.66
N ASN A 230 -2.87 2.90 -13.74
CA ASN A 230 -2.21 3.55 -14.87
C ASN A 230 -2.04 5.08 -14.66
N GLY A 231 -2.67 5.69 -13.66
CA GLY A 231 -2.68 7.15 -13.43
C GLY A 231 -1.74 7.64 -12.32
N THR A 232 -1.32 6.75 -11.39
CA THR A 232 -0.56 7.10 -10.16
C THR A 232 0.83 7.69 -10.42
N GLU A 233 1.37 7.63 -11.64
CA GLU A 233 2.70 8.20 -11.97
C GLU A 233 2.72 9.72 -12.22
N THR A 234 1.59 10.42 -12.20
CA THR A 234 1.55 11.80 -12.72
C THR A 234 1.87 12.91 -11.71
N ALA A 235 2.21 12.60 -10.46
CA ALA A 235 2.41 13.63 -9.42
C ALA A 235 3.88 14.04 -9.15
N GLY A 236 4.86 13.58 -9.93
CA GLY A 236 6.28 13.88 -9.62
C GLY A 236 7.25 14.02 -10.80
N VAL A 237 6.79 13.98 -12.05
CA VAL A 237 7.70 13.97 -13.20
C VAL A 237 8.08 15.40 -13.61
N TRP A 238 9.20 15.85 -13.04
CA TRP A 238 10.27 16.62 -13.70
C TRP A 238 9.89 17.90 -14.45
N THR A 239 10.12 19.05 -13.82
CA THR A 239 10.33 20.35 -14.49
C THR A 239 11.78 20.81 -14.33
N GLY A 240 12.69 20.43 -15.23
CA GLY A 240 14.04 21.00 -15.23
C GLY A 240 15.12 20.19 -15.93
N GLY A 241 15.37 20.47 -17.21
CA GLY A 241 16.63 20.09 -17.89
C GLY A 241 16.53 18.89 -18.82
N ALA A 242 16.97 19.08 -20.06
CA ALA A 242 16.71 18.22 -21.21
C ALA A 242 17.32 16.82 -21.14
N VAL A 243 16.47 15.78 -21.09
CA VAL A 243 16.69 14.48 -21.75
C VAL A 243 15.33 13.89 -22.18
N THR A 244 15.04 13.83 -23.48
CA THR A 244 14.09 12.85 -24.05
C THR A 244 14.85 11.54 -24.27
N PRO A 245 14.32 10.34 -23.91
CA PRO A 245 12.93 9.93 -24.02
C PRO A 245 12.36 9.28 -22.74
N VAL A 246 11.77 10.08 -21.86
CA VAL A 246 11.01 9.61 -20.67
C VAL A 246 9.71 8.90 -21.08
N ASP A 247 9.07 9.32 -22.18
CA ASP A 247 7.82 8.72 -22.68
C ASP A 247 7.98 7.26 -23.13
N ALA A 248 9.16 6.87 -23.63
CA ALA A 248 9.41 5.50 -24.08
C ALA A 248 9.60 4.53 -22.92
N ILE A 249 10.23 4.99 -21.82
CA ILE A 249 10.40 4.20 -20.59
C ILE A 249 9.05 4.02 -19.90
N ILE A 250 8.24 5.08 -19.80
CA ILE A 250 6.89 5.04 -19.22
C ILE A 250 5.95 4.12 -20.02
N SER A 251 5.96 4.20 -21.36
CA SER A 251 5.17 3.30 -22.20
C SER A 251 5.64 1.84 -22.14
N GLY A 252 6.95 1.60 -21.97
CA GLY A 252 7.53 0.27 -21.80
C GLY A 252 7.20 -0.37 -20.44
N PHE A 253 7.26 0.41 -19.37
CA PHE A 253 6.90 -0.01 -18.01
C PHE A 253 5.42 -0.44 -17.93
N ARG A 254 4.52 0.30 -18.59
CA ARG A 254 3.07 0.00 -18.62
C ARG A 254 2.75 -1.33 -19.32
N ALA A 255 3.46 -1.65 -20.40
CA ALA A 255 3.27 -2.89 -21.15
C ALA A 255 4.02 -4.10 -20.55
N ALA A 256 4.89 -3.86 -19.57
CA ALA A 256 5.73 -4.89 -18.96
C ALA A 256 4.96 -5.72 -17.91
N ASN A 257 5.36 -7.00 -17.78
CA ASN A 257 4.88 -7.86 -16.69
C ASN A 257 5.54 -7.46 -15.34
N PRO A 258 5.02 -7.94 -14.19
CA PRO A 258 5.52 -7.54 -12.87
C PRO A 258 7.04 -7.70 -12.70
N VAL A 259 7.61 -8.83 -13.15
CA VAL A 259 9.05 -9.11 -13.04
C VAL A 259 9.89 -8.07 -13.80
N VAL A 260 9.45 -7.66 -14.98
CA VAL A 260 10.15 -6.64 -15.77
C VAL A 260 10.01 -5.25 -15.15
N ARG A 261 8.87 -4.95 -14.52
CA ARG A 261 8.67 -3.70 -13.79
C ARG A 261 9.59 -3.60 -12.57
N ASP A 262 9.69 -4.66 -11.78
CA ASP A 262 10.58 -4.71 -10.61
C ASP A 262 12.05 -4.52 -11.04
N ALA A 263 12.47 -5.15 -12.14
CA ALA A 263 13.80 -4.98 -12.70
C ALA A 263 14.07 -3.54 -13.18
N LEU A 264 13.07 -2.87 -13.78
CA LEU A 264 13.19 -1.47 -14.21
C LEU A 264 13.27 -0.50 -13.02
N ILE A 265 12.51 -0.75 -11.95
CA ILE A 265 12.59 0.03 -10.70
C ILE A 265 13.99 -0.12 -10.10
N GLN A 266 14.50 -1.35 -10.02
CA GLN A 266 15.82 -1.63 -9.49
C GLN A 266 16.92 -0.95 -10.31
N ASP A 267 16.92 -1.09 -11.63
CA ASP A 267 17.91 -0.47 -12.52
C ASP A 267 17.93 1.06 -12.38
N ARG A 268 16.75 1.68 -12.25
CA ARG A 268 16.63 3.12 -12.05
C ARG A 268 17.15 3.56 -10.68
N SER A 269 16.83 2.81 -9.63
CA SER A 269 17.33 3.05 -8.27
C SER A 269 18.86 2.98 -8.23
N GLU A 270 19.45 1.93 -8.81
CA GLU A 270 20.91 1.75 -8.89
C GLU A 270 21.59 2.86 -9.72
N THR A 271 20.97 3.26 -10.84
CA THR A 271 21.47 4.36 -11.68
C THR A 271 21.53 5.68 -10.90
N LEU A 272 20.48 6.01 -10.15
CA LEU A 272 20.42 7.24 -9.36
C LEU A 272 21.40 7.21 -8.19
N ALA A 273 21.50 6.09 -7.47
CA ALA A 273 22.44 5.91 -6.39
C ALA A 273 23.90 6.09 -6.86
N THR A 274 24.24 5.48 -8.00
CA THR A 274 25.58 5.61 -8.61
C THR A 274 25.88 7.05 -9.03
N ALA A 275 24.89 7.75 -9.60
CA ALA A 275 25.05 9.14 -10.01
C ALA A 275 25.25 10.08 -8.80
N LEU A 276 24.53 9.84 -7.70
CA LEU A 276 24.69 10.56 -6.44
C LEU A 276 26.10 10.34 -5.85
N GLU A 277 26.54 9.09 -5.75
CA GLU A 277 27.88 8.75 -5.24
C GLU A 277 28.98 9.41 -6.09
N THR A 278 28.81 9.40 -7.41
CA THR A 278 29.73 10.06 -8.33
C THR A 278 29.79 11.58 -8.11
N ALA A 279 28.64 12.23 -7.92
CA ALA A 279 28.58 13.66 -7.64
C ALA A 279 29.23 14.01 -6.30
N GLN A 280 29.00 13.21 -5.25
CA GLN A 280 29.63 13.36 -3.94
C GLN A 280 31.15 13.21 -4.02
N ALA A 281 31.65 12.19 -4.74
CA ALA A 281 33.08 12.00 -4.94
C ALA A 281 33.72 13.14 -5.73
N ASN A 282 33.02 13.69 -6.73
CA ASN A 282 33.50 14.84 -7.50
C ASN A 282 33.48 16.14 -6.68
N ARG A 283 32.49 16.31 -5.80
CA ARG A 283 32.43 17.43 -4.85
C ARG A 283 33.66 17.43 -3.94
N GLU A 284 34.01 16.28 -3.38
CA GLU A 284 35.18 16.14 -2.52
C GLU A 284 36.47 16.49 -3.27
N LYS A 285 36.62 15.99 -4.50
CA LYS A 285 37.75 16.37 -5.36
C LYS A 285 37.81 17.87 -5.64
N ALA A 286 36.65 18.50 -5.87
CA ALA A 286 36.57 19.94 -6.10
C ALA A 286 36.98 20.75 -4.86
N LEU A 287 36.57 20.32 -3.66
CA LEU A 287 36.98 20.94 -2.39
C LEU A 287 38.48 20.80 -2.15
N VAL A 288 39.06 19.61 -2.38
CA VAL A 288 40.51 19.40 -2.29
C VAL A 288 41.27 20.28 -3.27
N ALA A 289 40.77 20.42 -4.50
CA ALA A 289 41.35 21.30 -5.50
C ALA A 289 41.28 22.78 -5.09
N ALA A 290 40.15 23.21 -4.52
CA ALA A 290 39.96 24.56 -3.98
C ALA A 290 40.96 24.86 -2.86
N GLU A 291 41.07 23.98 -1.87
CA GLU A 291 41.98 24.15 -0.74
C GLU A 291 43.46 24.13 -1.15
N THR A 292 43.81 23.28 -2.13
CA THR A 292 45.18 23.20 -2.65
C THR A 292 45.58 24.48 -3.40
N ALA A 293 44.64 25.07 -4.15
CA ALA A 293 44.90 26.29 -4.92
C ALA A 293 44.93 27.55 -4.04
N ALA A 294 44.06 27.62 -3.03
CA ALA A 294 43.97 28.73 -2.10
C ALA A 294 43.60 28.22 -0.70
N PRO A 295 44.56 28.14 0.24
CA PRO A 295 44.28 27.69 1.60
C PRO A 295 43.18 28.51 2.28
N GLY A 296 42.22 27.83 2.90
CA GLY A 296 41.03 28.43 3.51
C GLY A 296 39.87 28.70 2.54
N LEU A 297 40.03 28.43 1.24
CA LEU A 297 38.93 28.59 0.28
C LEU A 297 37.82 27.56 0.52
N SER A 298 38.15 26.32 0.91
CA SER A 298 37.13 25.32 1.22
C SER A 298 36.24 25.75 2.40
N ASP A 299 36.83 26.35 3.44
CA ASP A 299 36.12 26.95 4.57
C ASP A 299 35.27 28.16 4.15
N ALA A 300 35.80 29.04 3.29
CA ALA A 300 35.06 30.19 2.79
C ALA A 300 33.84 29.77 1.94
N ILE A 301 33.99 28.74 1.10
CA ILE A 301 32.88 28.15 0.33
C ILE A 301 31.81 27.59 1.27
N ALA A 302 32.23 26.81 2.29
CA ALA A 302 31.30 26.25 3.27
C ALA A 302 30.57 27.35 4.07
N SER A 303 31.28 28.39 4.48
CA SER A 303 30.72 29.56 5.15
C SER A 303 29.68 30.25 4.27
N LEU A 304 30.01 30.52 2.99
CA LEU A 304 29.09 31.14 2.03
C LEU A 304 27.81 30.31 1.83
N ALA A 305 27.91 28.99 1.75
CA ALA A 305 26.76 28.10 1.65
C ALA A 305 25.84 28.24 2.89
N VAL A 306 26.40 28.16 4.09
CA VAL A 306 25.66 28.26 5.37
C VAL A 306 24.95 29.60 5.51
N VAL A 307 25.63 30.72 5.24
CA VAL A 307 25.01 32.04 5.40
C VAL A 307 23.97 32.33 4.32
N THR A 308 24.10 31.75 3.13
CA THR A 308 23.10 31.85 2.06
C THR A 308 21.81 31.11 2.42
N GLU A 309 21.91 29.93 3.06
CA GLU A 309 20.77 29.22 3.60
C GLU A 309 20.09 30.01 4.74
N SER A 310 20.89 30.53 5.67
CA SER A 310 20.41 31.39 6.76
C SER A 310 19.68 32.64 6.23
N LYS A 311 20.19 33.26 5.17
CA LYS A 311 19.53 34.40 4.50
C LYS A 311 18.19 34.01 3.88
N THR A 312 18.12 32.84 3.24
CA THR A 312 16.86 32.32 2.69
C THR A 312 15.83 32.08 3.80
N ALA A 313 16.24 31.49 4.91
CA ALA A 313 15.38 31.28 6.08
C ALA A 313 14.88 32.60 6.69
N ALA A 314 15.76 33.59 6.83
CA ALA A 314 15.39 34.92 7.34
C ALA A 314 14.38 35.63 6.41
N ALA A 315 14.57 35.56 5.09
CA ALA A 315 13.64 36.12 4.12
C ALA A 315 12.25 35.44 4.17
N ASN A 316 12.21 34.12 4.37
CA ASN A 316 10.97 33.37 4.58
C ASN A 316 10.28 33.79 5.89
N ALA A 317 11.04 33.99 6.96
CA ALA A 317 10.51 34.49 8.24
C ALA A 317 9.90 35.90 8.09
N VAL A 318 10.52 36.79 7.31
CA VAL A 318 9.95 38.10 6.98
C VAL A 318 8.61 37.94 6.24
N THR A 319 8.52 37.03 5.28
CA THR A 319 7.29 36.77 4.51
C THR A 319 6.15 36.31 5.42
N LEU A 320 6.42 35.34 6.31
CA LEU A 320 5.44 34.83 7.27
C LEU A 320 5.02 35.88 8.31
N ALA A 321 5.97 36.67 8.80
CA ALA A 321 5.69 37.75 9.76
C ALA A 321 4.82 38.85 9.14
N ARG A 322 5.08 39.24 7.88
CA ARG A 322 4.25 40.20 7.15
C ARG A 322 2.83 39.69 6.89
N ALA A 323 2.67 38.41 6.57
CA ALA A 323 1.33 37.81 6.44
C ALA A 323 0.57 37.84 7.79
N SER A 324 1.27 37.53 8.89
CA SER A 324 0.69 37.61 10.24
C SER A 324 0.32 39.04 10.64
N GLN A 325 1.14 40.02 10.27
CA GLN A 325 0.88 41.44 10.48
C GLN A 325 -0.34 41.92 9.69
N ALA A 326 -0.48 41.53 8.41
CA ALA A 326 -1.65 41.85 7.61
C ALA A 326 -2.94 41.27 8.22
N ASN A 327 -2.88 40.05 8.75
CA ASN A 327 -4.02 39.46 9.47
C ASN A 327 -4.35 40.22 10.75
N ALA A 328 -3.35 40.65 11.51
CA ALA A 328 -3.53 41.42 12.74
C ALA A 328 -4.06 42.84 12.45
N GLU A 329 -3.66 43.44 11.34
CA GLU A 329 -4.21 44.70 10.82
C GLU A 329 -5.71 44.56 10.56
N VAL A 330 -6.11 43.58 9.73
CA VAL A 330 -7.54 43.32 9.44
C VAL A 330 -8.34 43.06 10.72
N ALA A 331 -7.81 42.24 11.64
CA ALA A 331 -8.48 41.95 12.91
C ALA A 331 -8.65 43.21 13.77
N TYR A 332 -7.64 44.08 13.82
CA TYR A 332 -7.73 45.36 14.51
C TYR A 332 -8.77 46.28 13.86
N GLU A 333 -8.79 46.40 12.53
CA GLU A 333 -9.72 47.28 11.82
C GLU A 333 -11.18 46.86 12.04
N VAL A 334 -11.45 45.55 12.06
CA VAL A 334 -12.77 45.00 12.38
C VAL A 334 -13.14 45.30 13.84
N ALA A 335 -12.24 45.06 14.79
CA ALA A 335 -12.51 45.22 16.21
C ALA A 335 -12.67 46.69 16.64
N SER A 336 -11.93 47.60 16.00
CA SER A 336 -11.93 49.04 16.27
C SER A 336 -12.87 49.84 15.38
N ASN A 337 -13.45 49.21 14.35
CA ASN A 337 -14.26 49.86 13.31
C ASN A 337 -13.55 51.10 12.71
N SER A 338 -12.24 51.01 12.52
CA SER A 338 -11.36 52.09 12.07
C SER A 338 -10.27 51.54 11.17
N THR A 339 -9.96 52.22 10.08
CA THR A 339 -8.85 51.84 9.19
C THR A 339 -7.53 52.39 9.70
N ILE A 340 -6.45 51.62 9.54
CA ILE A 340 -5.10 52.06 9.92
C ILE A 340 -4.16 52.00 8.71
N THR A 341 -2.93 52.47 8.92
CA THR A 341 -1.86 52.30 7.94
C THR A 341 -0.59 52.04 8.70
N ILE A 342 0.07 50.93 8.40
CA ILE A 342 1.32 50.56 9.03
C ILE A 342 2.48 51.04 8.15
N ALA A 343 3.32 51.92 8.71
CA ALA A 343 4.52 52.37 8.03
C ALA A 343 5.53 51.23 7.87
N THR A 344 6.53 51.41 6.98
CA THR A 344 7.56 50.40 6.70
C THR A 344 8.38 49.98 7.93
N ASN A 345 8.53 50.87 8.92
CA ASN A 345 9.19 50.59 10.19
C ASN A 345 8.25 49.99 11.26
N GLY A 346 6.98 49.76 10.93
CA GLY A 346 5.97 49.23 11.84
C GLY A 346 5.19 50.29 12.63
N ALA A 347 5.49 51.59 12.45
CA ALA A 347 4.77 52.65 13.16
C ALA A 347 3.32 52.78 12.66
N VAL A 348 2.41 53.05 13.58
CA VAL A 348 0.99 53.31 13.28
C VAL A 348 0.60 54.59 14.00
N THR A 349 0.24 55.62 13.23
CA THR A 349 -0.02 56.97 13.76
C THR A 349 -1.04 56.92 14.90
N GLY A 350 -0.64 57.39 16.08
CA GLY A 350 -1.50 57.44 17.28
C GLY A 350 -1.66 56.11 18.02
N LEU A 351 -1.14 54.99 17.51
CA LEU A 351 -1.31 53.66 18.10
C LEU A 351 0.01 53.00 18.49
N ILE A 352 0.97 52.95 17.57
CA ILE A 352 2.25 52.25 17.74
C ILE A 352 3.39 53.21 17.39
N ASN A 353 4.26 53.45 18.37
CA ASN A 353 5.49 54.20 18.21
C ASN A 353 6.68 53.26 18.05
N VAL A 354 7.60 53.59 17.14
CA VAL A 354 8.84 52.85 16.91
C VAL A 354 10.01 53.78 17.22
N ASN A 355 10.89 53.36 18.14
CA ASN A 355 12.05 54.18 18.51
C ASN A 355 13.19 54.08 17.49
N ALA A 356 14.26 54.87 17.67
CA ALA A 356 15.44 54.84 16.81
C ALA A 356 16.16 53.47 16.77
N ALA A 357 15.96 52.63 17.79
CA ALA A 357 16.45 51.26 17.84
C ALA A 357 15.48 50.24 17.20
N GLY A 358 14.42 50.69 16.53
CA GLY A 358 13.44 49.82 15.86
C GLY A 358 12.43 49.11 16.77
N THR A 359 12.45 49.39 18.08
CA THR A 359 11.54 48.76 19.05
C THR A 359 10.16 49.42 18.99
N ALA A 360 9.14 48.63 18.67
CA ALA A 360 7.74 49.07 18.66
C ALA A 360 7.12 49.02 20.07
N SER A 361 6.29 50.01 20.40
CA SER A 361 5.55 50.11 21.67
C SER A 361 4.22 50.84 21.45
N LEU A 362 3.24 50.63 22.34
CA LEU A 362 1.99 51.39 22.28
C LEU A 362 2.25 52.88 22.54
N ALA A 363 1.54 53.74 21.82
CA ALA A 363 1.56 55.17 22.09
C ALA A 363 0.98 55.48 23.49
N PRO A 364 1.37 56.59 24.13
CA PRO A 364 0.87 56.95 25.44
C PRO A 364 -0.67 56.99 25.48
N GLY A 365 -1.28 56.30 26.45
CA GLY A 365 -2.73 56.23 26.63
C GLY A 365 -3.45 55.16 25.80
N VAL A 366 -2.75 54.47 24.90
CA VAL A 366 -3.32 53.37 24.11
C VAL A 366 -3.29 52.08 24.93
N THR A 367 -4.47 51.50 25.12
CA THR A 367 -4.68 50.22 25.82
C THR A 367 -5.68 49.35 25.07
N GLU A 368 -5.69 48.05 25.34
CA GLU A 368 -6.65 47.11 24.76
C GLU A 368 -8.12 47.50 25.04
N ALA A 369 -8.39 48.10 26.20
CA ALA A 369 -9.74 48.57 26.55
C ALA A 369 -10.19 49.76 25.69
N THR A 370 -9.24 50.61 25.29
CA THR A 370 -9.51 51.80 24.44
C THR A 370 -9.40 51.50 22.95
N ASN A 371 -8.62 50.49 22.57
CA ASN A 371 -8.29 50.12 21.20
C ASN A 371 -8.25 48.57 21.11
N PRO A 372 -9.42 47.91 20.96
CA PRO A 372 -9.49 46.46 20.89
C PRO A 372 -8.66 45.91 19.71
N GLY A 373 -7.88 44.86 19.97
CA GLY A 373 -6.95 44.24 19.03
C GLY A 373 -5.54 44.84 19.00
N VAL A 374 -5.28 45.96 19.68
CA VAL A 374 -4.01 46.70 19.53
C VAL A 374 -2.79 45.92 20.05
N THR A 375 -2.99 45.05 21.04
CA THR A 375 -1.92 44.21 21.60
C THR A 375 -1.50 43.10 20.61
N ALA A 376 -2.46 42.49 19.90
CA ALA A 376 -2.18 41.53 18.84
C ALA A 376 -1.45 42.22 17.67
N LEU A 377 -1.92 43.40 17.27
CA LEU A 377 -1.27 44.22 16.24
C LEU A 377 0.17 44.58 16.62
N LEU A 378 0.42 45.08 17.83
CA LEU A 378 1.76 45.39 18.31
C LEU A 378 2.68 44.17 18.31
N THR A 379 2.14 43.00 18.69
CA THR A 379 2.90 41.75 18.70
C THR A 379 3.33 41.35 17.29
N ALA A 380 2.42 41.44 16.32
CA ALA A 380 2.73 41.14 14.92
C ALA A 380 3.74 42.14 14.32
N VAL A 381 3.60 43.45 14.62
CA VAL A 381 4.57 44.47 14.23
C VAL A 381 5.97 44.18 14.78
N ARG A 382 6.08 43.79 16.06
CA ARG A 382 7.37 43.42 16.66
C ARG A 382 7.99 42.19 16.02
N ALA A 383 7.16 41.20 15.66
CA ALA A 383 7.62 40.01 14.95
C ALA A 383 8.18 40.39 13.56
N THR A 384 7.48 41.24 12.80
CA THR A 384 8.00 41.75 11.51
C THR A 384 9.31 42.51 11.68
N ASN A 385 9.39 43.45 12.63
CA ASN A 385 10.61 44.23 12.85
C ASN A 385 11.80 43.33 13.23
N THR A 386 11.57 42.32 14.08
CA THR A 386 12.60 41.33 14.44
C THR A 386 13.05 40.53 13.22
N ALA A 387 12.11 40.01 12.42
CA ALA A 387 12.41 39.23 11.23
C ALA A 387 13.20 40.04 10.19
N VAL A 388 12.81 41.31 9.96
CA VAL A 388 13.52 42.21 9.03
C VAL A 388 14.92 42.54 9.53
N ALA A 389 15.11 42.73 10.84
CA ALA A 389 16.44 42.95 11.42
C ALA A 389 17.34 41.71 11.23
N GLN A 390 16.81 40.51 11.48
CA GLN A 390 17.54 39.25 11.24
C GLN A 390 17.87 39.02 9.77
N ASP A 391 16.95 39.39 8.87
CA ASP A 391 17.17 39.34 7.42
C ASP A 391 18.29 40.29 6.97
N GLY A 392 18.41 41.45 7.60
CA GLY A 392 19.55 42.37 7.42
C GLY A 392 20.87 41.76 7.90
N VAL A 393 20.91 41.23 9.13
CA VAL A 393 22.11 40.56 9.67
C VAL A 393 22.56 39.39 8.80
N ALA A 394 21.62 38.59 8.28
CA ALA A 394 21.95 37.49 7.37
C ALA A 394 22.46 38.00 6.01
N ALA A 395 21.98 39.14 5.52
CA ALA A 395 22.49 39.75 4.30
C ALA A 395 23.93 40.22 4.46
N ASP A 396 24.26 40.82 5.61
CA ASP A 396 25.61 41.25 5.94
C ASP A 396 26.57 40.06 6.06
N ALA A 397 26.10 38.94 6.62
CA ALA A 397 26.87 37.70 6.69
C ALA A 397 27.16 37.11 5.30
N VAL A 398 26.17 37.09 4.39
CA VAL A 398 26.37 36.69 2.98
C VAL A 398 27.39 37.58 2.29
N TYR A 399 27.28 38.89 2.51
CA TYR A 399 28.22 39.85 1.94
C TYR A 399 29.66 39.59 2.40
N ALA A 400 29.88 39.36 3.70
CA ALA A 400 31.20 39.05 4.24
C ALA A 400 31.76 37.73 3.68
N ALA A 401 30.95 36.67 3.60
CA ALA A 401 31.40 35.39 3.05
C ALA A 401 31.71 35.47 1.54
N LYS A 402 30.92 36.23 0.77
CA LYS A 402 31.23 36.50 -0.65
C LYS A 402 32.55 37.24 -0.82
N LEU A 403 32.82 38.23 0.04
CA LEU A 403 34.08 38.96 0.02
C LEU A 403 35.27 38.00 0.20
N GLU A 404 35.19 37.06 1.15
CA GLU A 404 36.24 36.06 1.35
C GLU A 404 36.44 35.15 0.14
N VAL A 405 35.34 34.63 -0.44
CA VAL A 405 35.39 33.80 -1.66
C VAL A 405 36.03 34.56 -2.83
N HIS A 406 35.58 35.77 -3.14
CA HIS A 406 36.16 36.56 -4.24
C HIS A 406 37.64 36.91 -4.00
N LEU A 407 38.06 37.07 -2.76
CA LEU A 407 39.47 37.33 -2.45
C LEU A 407 40.35 36.09 -2.69
N LEU A 408 39.82 34.90 -2.41
CA LEU A 408 40.55 33.63 -2.49
C LEU A 408 40.49 32.96 -3.89
N ASP A 409 39.39 33.11 -4.62
CA ASP A 409 39.14 32.42 -5.90
C ASP A 409 38.97 33.39 -7.09
N ALA A 410 39.82 34.41 -7.18
CA ALA A 410 39.64 35.46 -8.18
C ALA A 410 40.03 35.07 -9.61
N ALA A 411 39.15 35.38 -10.58
CA ALA A 411 39.47 35.43 -12.00
C ALA A 411 39.85 36.85 -12.46
N THR A 412 39.93 37.05 -13.78
CA THR A 412 40.36 38.32 -14.38
C THR A 412 39.46 39.51 -14.02
N ALA A 413 38.14 39.29 -13.96
CA ALA A 413 37.18 40.32 -13.59
C ALA A 413 37.34 40.74 -12.13
N GLU A 414 37.46 39.78 -11.20
CA GLU A 414 37.75 40.06 -9.79
C GLU A 414 39.06 40.80 -9.62
N ASN A 415 40.12 40.39 -10.31
CA ASN A 415 41.42 41.05 -10.19
C ASN A 415 41.34 42.52 -10.61
N THR A 416 40.51 42.85 -11.60
CA THR A 416 40.27 44.22 -12.04
C THR A 416 39.49 45.01 -10.99
N ALA A 417 38.38 44.47 -10.49
CA ALA A 417 37.56 45.12 -9.45
C ALA A 417 38.30 45.25 -8.10
N LEU A 418 39.07 44.23 -7.69
CA LEU A 418 39.91 44.25 -6.50
C LEU A 418 41.00 45.32 -6.59
N SER A 419 41.54 45.58 -7.79
CA SER A 419 42.52 46.65 -7.98
C SER A 419 41.91 48.03 -7.68
N ALA A 420 40.64 48.25 -8.03
CA ALA A 420 39.92 49.49 -7.70
C ALA A 420 39.69 49.65 -6.19
N VAL A 421 39.36 48.55 -5.48
CA VAL A 421 39.26 48.55 -4.01
C VAL A 421 40.62 48.83 -3.38
N THR A 422 41.67 48.15 -3.86
CA THR A 422 43.04 48.26 -3.33
C THR A 422 43.58 49.68 -3.47
N ALA A 423 43.26 50.37 -4.57
CA ALA A 423 43.65 51.76 -4.79
C ALA A 423 43.05 52.76 -3.78
N LEU A 424 42.00 52.36 -3.06
CA LEU A 424 41.33 53.16 -2.03
C LEU A 424 41.70 52.75 -0.60
N LEU A 425 42.54 51.72 -0.42
CA LEU A 425 43.09 51.34 0.88
C LEU A 425 44.21 52.30 1.29
N VAL A 426 44.26 52.63 2.58
CA VAL A 426 45.29 53.48 3.18
C VAL A 426 46.18 52.61 4.08
N PRO A 427 47.40 52.24 3.67
CA PRO A 427 48.25 51.33 4.46
C PRO A 427 48.51 51.79 5.90
N ALA A 428 48.58 53.11 6.13
CA ALA A 428 48.71 53.66 7.49
C ALA A 428 47.50 53.36 8.40
N GLN A 429 46.34 53.04 7.84
CA GLN A 429 45.10 52.76 8.56
C GLN A 429 44.80 51.26 8.67
N VAL A 430 45.28 50.44 7.73
CA VAL A 430 44.96 49.00 7.65
C VAL A 430 46.18 48.08 7.82
N GLY A 431 47.37 48.65 8.02
CA GLY A 431 48.63 47.91 8.07
C GLY A 431 49.26 47.68 6.69
N GLU A 432 50.42 47.04 6.67
CA GLU A 432 51.14 46.73 5.43
C GLU A 432 50.34 45.76 4.55
N ILE A 433 50.23 46.10 3.26
CA ILE A 433 49.53 45.28 2.27
C ILE A 433 50.60 44.53 1.46
N VAL A 434 50.83 43.26 1.78
CA VAL A 434 51.77 42.39 1.05
C VAL A 434 50.97 41.47 0.14
N GLY A 435 50.99 41.75 -1.17
CA GLY A 435 50.20 41.00 -2.15
C GLY A 435 48.75 41.47 -2.19
N ARG A 436 47.79 40.54 -2.05
CA ARG A 436 46.35 40.84 -2.07
C ARG A 436 45.91 41.34 -0.68
N PRO A 437 45.02 42.35 -0.60
CA PRO A 437 44.48 42.78 0.69
C PRO A 437 43.58 41.69 1.30
N THR A 438 43.57 41.59 2.63
CA THR A 438 42.69 40.67 3.34
C THR A 438 41.29 41.27 3.55
N ALA A 439 40.28 40.43 3.76
CA ALA A 439 38.93 40.89 4.11
C ALA A 439 38.96 41.81 5.34
N ALA A 440 39.77 41.48 6.35
CA ALA A 440 39.95 42.30 7.54
C ALA A 440 40.52 43.70 7.24
N GLN A 441 41.48 43.82 6.31
CA GLN A 441 42.02 45.12 5.89
C GLN A 441 40.95 45.95 5.18
N ILE A 442 40.19 45.35 4.27
CA ILE A 442 39.10 46.01 3.55
C ILE A 442 38.02 46.51 4.52
N LEU A 443 37.56 45.65 5.42
CA LEU A 443 36.54 46.01 6.42
C LEU A 443 37.04 47.05 7.43
N THR A 444 38.32 47.01 7.79
CA THR A 444 38.93 48.06 8.63
C THR A 444 38.96 49.41 7.93
N GLN A 445 39.29 49.45 6.63
CA GLN A 445 39.23 50.69 5.86
C GLN A 445 37.81 51.25 5.81
N GLN A 446 36.83 50.38 5.57
CA GLN A 446 35.41 50.76 5.54
C GLN A 446 34.98 51.39 6.86
N ALA A 447 35.24 50.70 8.00
CA ALA A 447 34.88 51.17 9.33
C ALA A 447 35.53 52.53 9.66
N ASN A 448 36.79 52.73 9.29
CA ASN A 448 37.46 54.01 9.47
C ASN A 448 36.81 55.15 8.66
N LEU A 449 36.38 54.87 7.43
CA LEU A 449 35.67 55.84 6.58
C LEU A 449 34.26 56.14 7.10
N GLU A 450 33.56 55.15 7.66
CA GLU A 450 32.25 55.32 8.29
C GLU A 450 32.34 56.24 9.52
N VAL A 451 33.32 56.02 10.39
CA VAL A 451 33.57 56.88 11.56
C VAL A 451 33.89 58.32 11.12
N ALA A 452 34.72 58.48 10.08
CA ALA A 452 35.08 59.79 9.57
C ALA A 452 33.88 60.54 8.96
N ALA A 453 33.03 59.85 8.18
CA ALA A 453 31.82 60.43 7.58
C ALA A 453 30.76 60.80 8.63
N ALA A 454 30.60 59.98 9.68
CA ALA A 454 29.71 60.28 10.79
C ALA A 454 30.15 61.56 11.54
N ALA A 455 31.46 61.74 11.74
CA ALA A 455 32.02 62.94 12.36
C ALA A 455 31.80 64.21 11.52
N GLU A 456 31.85 64.13 10.19
CA GLU A 456 31.51 65.26 9.30
C GLU A 456 30.05 65.70 9.47
N THR A 457 29.14 64.72 9.53
CA THR A 457 27.68 64.95 9.60
C THR A 457 27.26 65.55 10.95
N ALA A 458 27.87 65.08 12.05
CA ALA A 458 27.62 65.59 13.40
C ALA A 458 27.99 67.08 13.57
N ASN A 459 28.90 67.58 12.73
CA ASN A 459 29.33 68.98 12.74
C ASN A 459 28.46 69.90 11.85
N GLY A 460 27.31 69.42 11.35
CA GLY A 460 26.35 70.24 10.61
C GLY A 460 26.77 70.59 9.18
N GLY A 461 27.76 69.88 8.61
CA GLY A 461 28.22 70.09 7.24
C GLY A 461 27.36 69.36 6.19
N THR A 462 27.33 69.91 4.96
CA THR A 462 26.97 69.15 3.74
C THR A 462 28.01 68.06 3.46
N ALA A 463 27.66 67.02 2.68
CA ALA A 463 28.55 65.89 2.35
C ALA A 463 29.99 66.34 2.03
N GLY A 464 30.93 65.94 2.88
CA GLY A 464 32.33 66.36 2.84
C GLY A 464 33.24 65.38 2.11
N ALA A 465 34.55 65.52 2.35
CA ALA A 465 35.57 64.69 1.71
C ALA A 465 35.52 63.24 2.23
N ALA A 466 35.26 63.02 3.53
CA ALA A 466 35.16 61.68 4.10
C ALA A 466 33.88 60.97 3.64
N THR A 467 32.76 61.68 3.56
CA THR A 467 31.50 61.15 2.99
C THR A 467 31.68 60.72 1.53
N THR A 468 32.39 61.51 0.73
CA THR A 468 32.72 61.18 -0.66
C THR A 468 33.67 59.98 -0.76
N ALA A 469 34.68 59.92 0.11
CA ALA A 469 35.61 58.80 0.16
C ALA A 469 34.92 57.48 0.55
N LEU A 470 34.05 57.50 1.56
CA LEU A 470 33.22 56.36 1.94
C LEU A 470 32.33 55.89 0.79
N THR A 471 31.68 56.84 0.09
CA THR A 471 30.82 56.53 -1.06
C THR A 471 31.62 55.85 -2.17
N ASN A 472 32.79 56.39 -2.52
CA ASN A 472 33.65 55.80 -3.54
C ASN A 472 34.18 54.42 -3.14
N PHE A 473 34.57 54.25 -1.87
CA PHE A 473 35.03 52.97 -1.34
C PHE A 473 33.91 51.92 -1.38
N ASN A 474 32.72 52.26 -0.89
CA ASN A 474 31.56 51.35 -0.92
C ASN A 474 31.14 51.01 -2.35
N ASN A 475 31.21 51.95 -3.29
CA ASN A 475 30.92 51.67 -4.69
C ASN A 475 31.93 50.70 -5.31
N ALA A 476 33.23 50.89 -5.04
CA ALA A 476 34.28 49.98 -5.53
C ALA A 476 34.15 48.59 -4.90
N LEU A 477 33.91 48.54 -3.59
CA LEU A 477 33.76 47.29 -2.87
C LEU A 477 32.49 46.54 -3.32
N LYS A 478 31.38 47.26 -3.50
CA LYS A 478 30.14 46.69 -4.05
C LYS A 478 30.37 46.12 -5.44
N ALA A 479 31.06 46.84 -6.32
CA ALA A 479 31.39 46.35 -7.66
C ALA A 479 32.25 45.07 -7.65
N PHE A 480 33.05 44.86 -6.59
CA PHE A 480 33.80 43.64 -6.38
C PHE A 480 32.93 42.49 -5.85
N THR A 481 32.14 42.73 -4.81
CA THR A 481 31.30 41.70 -4.14
C THR A 481 30.01 41.35 -4.87
N ASP A 482 29.56 42.20 -5.81
CA ASP A 482 28.40 41.95 -6.66
C ASP A 482 28.72 41.05 -7.86
N LEU A 483 30.00 40.78 -8.14
CA LEU A 483 30.38 39.85 -9.20
C LEU A 483 29.72 38.49 -8.94
N ASP A 484 29.19 37.88 -9.99
CA ASP A 484 28.56 36.57 -9.86
C ASP A 484 29.62 35.53 -9.51
N VAL A 485 29.46 34.89 -8.34
CA VAL A 485 30.40 33.91 -7.83
C VAL A 485 30.54 32.71 -8.78
N THR A 486 29.43 32.24 -9.36
CA THR A 486 29.47 31.09 -10.27
C THR A 486 30.14 31.40 -11.60
N ALA A 487 30.03 32.65 -12.07
CA ALA A 487 30.63 33.08 -13.33
C ALA A 487 32.11 33.45 -13.19
N ASN A 488 32.55 33.89 -12.01
CA ASN A 488 33.86 34.52 -11.84
C ASN A 488 34.79 33.79 -10.85
N ASN A 489 34.27 32.87 -10.01
CA ASN A 489 35.06 32.06 -9.07
C ASN A 489 35.06 30.58 -9.51
N PRO A 490 36.01 30.14 -10.36
CA PRO A 490 35.93 28.85 -11.04
C PRO A 490 36.03 27.64 -10.11
N LEU A 491 36.79 27.72 -9.00
CA LEU A 491 36.93 26.62 -8.05
C LEU A 491 35.66 26.49 -7.20
N THR A 492 35.10 27.62 -6.79
CA THR A 492 33.81 27.71 -6.08
C THR A 492 32.67 27.22 -6.96
N ASN A 493 32.68 27.59 -8.24
CA ASN A 493 31.69 27.11 -9.19
C ASN A 493 31.78 25.59 -9.41
N ALA A 494 32.99 25.02 -9.44
CA ALA A 494 33.17 23.57 -9.54
C ALA A 494 32.52 22.82 -8.37
N VAL A 495 32.62 23.34 -7.14
CA VAL A 495 31.92 22.78 -5.96
C VAL A 495 30.41 22.97 -6.09
N THR A 496 29.96 24.18 -6.43
CA THR A 496 28.53 24.53 -6.59
C THR A 496 27.82 23.66 -7.61
N ILE A 497 28.48 23.32 -8.73
CA ILE A 497 27.93 22.39 -9.73
C ILE A 497 27.65 21.02 -9.11
N GLN A 498 28.56 20.50 -8.29
CA GLN A 498 28.36 19.19 -7.65
C GLN A 498 27.30 19.24 -6.55
N ASP A 499 27.22 20.32 -5.77
CA ASP A 499 26.14 20.55 -4.79
C ASP A 499 24.75 20.52 -5.45
N ASN A 500 24.61 21.19 -6.59
CA ASN A 500 23.38 21.20 -7.36
C ASN A 500 23.01 19.81 -7.91
N LEU A 501 24.01 19.05 -8.37
CA LEU A 501 23.80 17.67 -8.84
C LEU A 501 23.37 16.74 -7.70
N ILE A 502 24.02 16.85 -6.53
CA ILE A 502 23.66 16.07 -5.33
C ILE A 502 22.21 16.35 -4.94
N THR A 503 21.84 17.63 -4.79
CA THR A 503 20.47 18.03 -4.46
C THR A 503 19.45 17.50 -5.48
N SER A 504 19.80 17.55 -6.78
CA SER A 504 18.96 17.03 -7.86
C SER A 504 18.78 15.51 -7.78
N TYR A 505 19.84 14.75 -7.53
CA TYR A 505 19.76 13.29 -7.42
C TYR A 505 19.03 12.85 -6.15
N GLU A 506 19.26 13.49 -5.01
CA GLU A 506 18.50 13.23 -3.78
C GLU A 506 17.00 13.49 -3.98
N GLY A 507 16.64 14.58 -4.67
CA GLY A 507 15.25 14.86 -5.03
C GLY A 507 14.64 13.80 -5.96
N GLN A 508 15.40 13.32 -6.94
CA GLN A 508 14.96 12.25 -7.86
C GLN A 508 14.79 10.91 -7.15
N ILE A 509 15.70 10.56 -6.22
CA ILE A 509 15.61 9.34 -5.41
C ILE A 509 14.34 9.38 -4.57
N LYS A 510 14.11 10.48 -3.85
CA LYS A 510 12.89 10.65 -3.05
C LYS A 510 11.61 10.57 -3.88
N ALA A 511 11.62 11.13 -5.09
CA ALA A 511 10.48 11.05 -6.00
C ALA A 511 10.25 9.61 -6.51
N LEU A 512 11.32 8.87 -6.81
CA LEU A 512 11.24 7.47 -7.19
C LEU A 512 10.67 6.62 -6.04
N ASP A 513 11.18 6.79 -4.82
CA ASP A 513 10.69 6.05 -3.65
C ASP A 513 9.20 6.26 -3.42
N ALA A 514 8.72 7.50 -3.55
CA ALA A 514 7.30 7.82 -3.44
C ALA A 514 6.46 7.18 -4.57
N ALA A 515 6.98 7.16 -5.80
CA ALA A 515 6.31 6.52 -6.93
C ALA A 515 6.25 4.99 -6.78
N VAL A 516 7.33 4.36 -6.31
CA VAL A 516 7.40 2.91 -6.03
C VAL A 516 6.39 2.54 -4.96
N ALA A 517 6.34 3.26 -3.84
CA ALA A 517 5.36 3.01 -2.79
C ALA A 517 3.91 3.14 -3.30
N GLY A 518 3.64 4.14 -4.15
CA GLY A 518 2.33 4.29 -4.79
C GLY A 518 1.98 3.15 -5.75
N TYR A 519 2.97 2.63 -6.48
CA TYR A 519 2.82 1.47 -7.36
C TYR A 519 2.53 0.18 -6.58
N GLU A 520 3.27 -0.10 -5.50
CA GLU A 520 3.09 -1.29 -4.66
C GLU A 520 1.67 -1.34 -4.07
N VAL A 521 1.20 -0.23 -3.48
CA VAL A 521 -0.18 -0.12 -2.97
C VAL A 521 -1.22 -0.42 -4.05
N ALA A 522 -0.99 0.07 -5.27
CA ALA A 522 -1.92 -0.13 -6.37
C ALA A 522 -1.86 -1.57 -6.90
N ALA A 523 -0.67 -2.19 -6.94
CA ALA A 523 -0.48 -3.59 -7.32
C ALA A 523 -1.17 -4.54 -6.34
N ASP A 524 -1.06 -4.29 -5.04
CA ASP A 524 -1.74 -5.06 -3.99
C ASP A 524 -3.26 -5.02 -4.15
N ARG A 525 -3.82 -3.83 -4.43
CA ARG A 525 -5.27 -3.68 -4.70
C ARG A 525 -5.72 -4.48 -5.91
N VAL A 526 -4.90 -4.58 -6.96
CA VAL A 526 -5.22 -5.39 -8.15
C VAL A 526 -5.17 -6.88 -7.83
N ALA A 527 -4.20 -7.32 -7.02
CA ALA A 527 -4.11 -8.71 -6.56
C ALA A 527 -5.32 -9.09 -5.69
N GLU A 528 -5.75 -8.20 -4.80
CA GLU A 528 -6.95 -8.39 -3.97
C GLU A 528 -8.21 -8.46 -4.84
N LEU A 529 -8.41 -7.52 -5.77
CA LEU A 529 -9.56 -7.57 -6.70
C LEU A 529 -9.57 -8.87 -7.54
N THR A 530 -8.40 -9.32 -7.98
CA THR A 530 -8.27 -10.59 -8.71
C THR A 530 -8.71 -11.76 -7.84
N THR A 531 -8.29 -11.78 -6.58
CA THR A 531 -8.68 -12.80 -5.59
C THR A 531 -10.19 -12.80 -5.35
N LEU A 532 -10.79 -11.62 -5.16
CA LEU A 532 -12.25 -11.48 -4.97
C LEU A 532 -13.04 -11.94 -6.20
N ASN A 533 -12.60 -11.58 -7.41
CA ASN A 533 -13.23 -12.05 -8.66
C ASN A 533 -13.09 -13.57 -8.87
N ASN A 534 -11.96 -14.14 -8.45
CA ASN A 534 -11.78 -15.59 -8.46
C ASN A 534 -12.74 -16.27 -7.48
N ALA A 535 -13.01 -15.67 -6.32
CA ALA A 535 -14.01 -16.18 -5.37
C ALA A 535 -15.42 -16.16 -5.97
N VAL A 536 -15.81 -15.09 -6.68
CA VAL A 536 -17.09 -15.05 -7.42
C VAL A 536 -17.14 -16.14 -8.49
N THR A 537 -16.05 -16.34 -9.23
CA THR A 537 -15.97 -17.39 -10.27
C THR A 537 -16.10 -18.79 -9.65
N ALA A 538 -15.38 -19.06 -8.56
CA ALA A 538 -15.45 -20.31 -7.84
C ALA A 538 -16.87 -20.58 -7.33
N ALA A 539 -17.50 -19.60 -6.67
CA ALA A 539 -18.88 -19.70 -6.20
C ALA A 539 -19.86 -20.05 -7.32
N ARG A 540 -19.67 -19.50 -8.54
CA ARG A 540 -20.48 -19.84 -9.72
C ARG A 540 -20.24 -21.26 -10.21
N GLU A 541 -18.99 -21.74 -10.20
CA GLU A 541 -18.65 -23.09 -10.63
C GLU A 541 -19.27 -24.18 -9.73
N THR A 542 -19.54 -23.88 -8.45
CA THR A 542 -20.21 -24.81 -7.52
C THR A 542 -21.58 -25.27 -8.00
N PHE A 543 -22.37 -24.37 -8.61
CA PHE A 543 -23.69 -24.70 -9.14
C PHE A 543 -23.59 -25.69 -10.31
N VAL A 544 -22.67 -25.43 -11.24
CA VAL A 544 -22.45 -26.30 -12.40
C VAL A 544 -21.94 -27.67 -11.96
N ALA A 545 -21.07 -27.73 -10.95
CA ALA A 545 -20.57 -28.97 -10.39
C ALA A 545 -21.66 -29.83 -9.71
N ASN A 546 -22.78 -29.22 -9.33
CA ASN A 546 -23.93 -29.88 -8.70
C ASN A 546 -25.16 -29.93 -9.63
N ASP A 547 -24.93 -29.97 -10.95
CA ASP A 547 -25.95 -30.12 -12.00
C ASP A 547 -27.01 -28.98 -12.05
N PHE A 548 -26.70 -27.82 -11.46
CA PHE A 548 -27.45 -26.59 -11.64
C PHE A 548 -26.89 -25.73 -12.76
N LYS A 549 -27.76 -24.96 -13.40
CA LYS A 549 -27.32 -23.83 -14.23
C LYS A 549 -26.88 -22.66 -13.36
N LEU A 550 -26.09 -21.78 -13.95
CA LEU A 550 -25.67 -20.56 -13.27
C LEU A 550 -26.87 -19.67 -12.93
N PRO A 551 -26.91 -19.07 -11.72
CA PRO A 551 -27.95 -18.14 -11.34
C PRO A 551 -28.12 -16.99 -12.34
N VAL A 552 -29.36 -16.66 -12.68
CA VAL A 552 -29.73 -15.59 -13.61
C VAL A 552 -30.64 -14.59 -12.92
N THR A 553 -30.21 -13.33 -12.85
CA THR A 553 -31.06 -12.23 -12.38
C THR A 553 -32.21 -11.97 -13.35
N LEU A 554 -33.42 -11.89 -12.81
CA LEU A 554 -34.64 -11.72 -13.57
C LEU A 554 -34.80 -10.30 -14.14
N GLY A 555 -35.08 -10.22 -15.43
CA GLY A 555 -35.70 -9.06 -16.09
C GLY A 555 -37.20 -9.26 -16.28
N ALA A 556 -37.82 -8.60 -17.26
CA ALA A 556 -39.28 -8.66 -17.48
C ALA A 556 -39.84 -10.06 -17.80
N SER A 557 -39.01 -10.96 -18.37
CA SER A 557 -39.43 -12.33 -18.68
C SER A 557 -38.25 -13.30 -18.72
N ALA A 558 -38.49 -14.55 -18.32
CA ALA A 558 -37.56 -15.66 -18.42
C ALA A 558 -38.29 -16.96 -18.82
N VAL A 559 -37.55 -17.95 -19.28
CA VAL A 559 -38.08 -19.27 -19.67
C VAL A 559 -37.21 -20.34 -19.05
N ALA A 560 -37.81 -21.21 -18.22
CA ALA A 560 -37.18 -22.40 -17.70
C ALA A 560 -36.99 -23.43 -18.81
N THR A 561 -35.90 -24.17 -18.70
CA THR A 561 -35.42 -25.13 -19.69
C THR A 561 -35.58 -26.56 -19.18
N THR A 562 -34.81 -27.50 -19.72
CA THR A 562 -34.76 -28.88 -19.22
C THR A 562 -33.68 -29.12 -18.16
N GLY A 563 -32.78 -28.15 -17.94
CA GLY A 563 -31.79 -28.21 -16.86
C GLY A 563 -32.32 -27.54 -15.60
N SER A 564 -31.67 -27.76 -14.47
CA SER A 564 -32.05 -27.13 -13.19
C SER A 564 -31.71 -25.63 -13.22
N ASP A 565 -32.70 -24.78 -13.54
CA ASP A 565 -32.48 -23.34 -13.69
C ASP A 565 -32.66 -22.59 -12.37
N ILE A 566 -31.78 -21.60 -12.12
CA ILE A 566 -31.84 -20.75 -10.93
C ILE A 566 -32.15 -19.32 -11.36
N PHE A 567 -33.30 -18.82 -10.92
CA PHE A 567 -33.74 -17.45 -11.13
C PHE A 567 -33.53 -16.65 -9.86
N VAL A 568 -32.91 -15.48 -9.97
CA VAL A 568 -32.67 -14.56 -8.85
C VAL A 568 -33.52 -13.33 -9.06
N LEU A 569 -34.20 -12.87 -8.01
CA LEU A 569 -34.98 -11.64 -8.04
C LEU A 569 -34.13 -10.46 -8.54
N GLY A 570 -34.69 -9.67 -9.45
CA GLY A 570 -34.07 -8.46 -9.99
C GLY A 570 -34.87 -7.21 -9.61
N GLU A 571 -34.62 -6.10 -10.30
CA GLU A 571 -35.31 -4.82 -10.04
C GLU A 571 -36.65 -4.68 -10.79
N ALA A 572 -36.99 -5.64 -11.66
CA ALA A 572 -38.20 -5.57 -12.47
C ALA A 572 -39.46 -5.71 -11.60
N LEU A 573 -40.32 -4.68 -11.60
CA LEU A 573 -41.59 -4.66 -10.86
C LEU A 573 -42.54 -5.80 -11.26
N THR A 574 -42.48 -6.23 -12.52
CA THR A 574 -43.28 -7.35 -13.02
C THR A 574 -42.44 -8.28 -13.89
N THR A 575 -42.47 -9.56 -13.56
CA THR A 575 -41.70 -10.60 -14.25
C THR A 575 -42.60 -11.78 -14.63
N THR A 576 -42.33 -12.45 -15.74
CA THR A 576 -42.95 -13.76 -16.06
C THR A 576 -41.90 -14.83 -16.26
N ILE A 577 -42.02 -15.97 -15.56
CA ILE A 577 -41.20 -17.17 -15.80
C ILE A 577 -42.07 -18.23 -16.46
N ALA A 578 -41.72 -18.59 -17.69
CA ALA A 578 -42.40 -19.65 -18.42
C ALA A 578 -41.84 -21.04 -18.09
N SER A 579 -42.72 -22.03 -17.99
CA SER A 579 -42.36 -23.46 -17.82
C SER A 579 -41.65 -23.84 -16.52
N PHE A 580 -41.78 -23.02 -15.46
CA PHE A 580 -41.13 -23.28 -14.17
C PHE A 580 -41.52 -24.64 -13.58
N GLY A 581 -40.53 -25.46 -13.28
CA GLY A 581 -40.68 -26.79 -12.69
C GLY A 581 -41.25 -27.85 -13.64
N ARG A 582 -41.33 -27.58 -14.95
CA ARG A 582 -41.81 -28.57 -15.93
C ARG A 582 -40.77 -29.67 -16.24
N ALA A 583 -39.49 -29.34 -16.18
CA ALA A 583 -38.36 -30.25 -16.37
C ALA A 583 -37.13 -29.65 -15.67
N GLY A 584 -36.27 -30.49 -15.09
CA GLY A 584 -35.19 -30.02 -14.23
C GLY A 584 -35.67 -29.56 -12.84
N THR A 585 -34.73 -29.28 -11.95
CA THR A 585 -35.01 -28.70 -10.63
C THR A 585 -34.89 -27.19 -10.72
N ASP A 586 -36.02 -26.51 -10.95
CA ASP A 586 -36.03 -25.06 -11.04
C ASP A 586 -36.21 -24.40 -9.66
N ALA A 587 -35.50 -23.29 -9.47
CA ALA A 587 -35.56 -22.51 -8.24
C ALA A 587 -35.67 -21.02 -8.52
N LEU A 588 -36.43 -20.32 -7.68
CA LEU A 588 -36.53 -18.86 -7.67
C LEU A 588 -36.07 -18.35 -6.31
N TYR A 589 -34.93 -17.67 -6.27
CA TYR A 589 -34.38 -17.03 -5.09
C TYR A 589 -34.84 -15.57 -5.00
N ILE A 590 -35.48 -15.23 -3.88
CA ILE A 590 -36.01 -13.88 -3.60
C ILE A 590 -35.33 -13.19 -2.41
N GLY A 591 -34.39 -13.86 -1.73
CA GLY A 591 -33.73 -13.35 -0.52
C GLY A 591 -34.24 -14.02 0.75
N SER A 592 -33.38 -14.17 1.76
CA SER A 592 -33.66 -14.89 3.00
C SER A 592 -34.49 -14.12 4.03
N ASP A 593 -34.69 -12.81 3.83
CA ASP A 593 -35.44 -11.94 4.76
C ASP A 593 -36.97 -12.12 4.68
N PHE A 594 -37.45 -12.88 3.70
CA PHE A 594 -38.87 -13.05 3.42
C PHE A 594 -39.50 -14.21 4.21
N THR A 595 -40.76 -14.05 4.56
CA THR A 595 -41.59 -15.12 5.15
C THR A 595 -42.84 -15.38 4.30
N LEU A 596 -43.18 -16.65 4.07
CA LEU A 596 -44.38 -17.01 3.30
C LEU A 596 -45.64 -16.71 4.11
N ASN A 597 -46.47 -15.80 3.62
CA ASN A 597 -47.81 -15.55 4.13
C ASN A 597 -48.84 -16.26 3.25
N THR A 598 -49.62 -17.16 3.87
CA THR A 598 -50.66 -17.97 3.19
C THR A 598 -52.06 -17.36 3.28
N GLY A 599 -52.18 -16.19 3.92
CA GLY A 599 -53.38 -15.40 4.03
C GLY A 599 -53.70 -14.60 2.76
N ALA A 600 -54.61 -13.63 2.89
CA ALA A 600 -54.91 -12.71 1.80
C ALA A 600 -53.82 -11.64 1.69
N LEU A 601 -53.68 -11.01 0.53
CA LEU A 601 -52.81 -9.83 0.34
C LEU A 601 -53.19 -8.65 1.26
N SER A 602 -54.33 -8.70 1.95
CA SER A 602 -54.73 -7.68 2.92
C SER A 602 -54.43 -8.08 4.38
N THR A 603 -53.71 -9.19 4.62
CA THR A 603 -53.47 -9.73 5.97
C THR A 603 -51.99 -9.82 6.31
N GLY A 604 -51.21 -8.80 5.91
CA GLY A 604 -49.77 -8.78 6.13
C GLY A 604 -49.31 -8.48 7.56
N ASP A 605 -48.05 -8.83 7.86
CA ASP A 605 -47.32 -8.66 9.13
C ASP A 605 -46.37 -7.47 9.07
N ASN A 606 -46.67 -6.43 9.86
CA ASN A 606 -45.90 -5.18 9.93
C ASN A 606 -44.48 -5.32 10.51
N THR A 607 -44.00 -6.54 10.78
CA THR A 607 -42.67 -6.78 11.35
C THR A 607 -41.73 -7.56 10.44
N LYS A 608 -42.21 -8.05 9.29
CA LYS A 608 -41.45 -8.92 8.39
C LYS A 608 -41.71 -8.56 6.94
N LEU A 609 -40.74 -8.85 6.07
CA LEU A 609 -40.99 -8.89 4.64
C LEU A 609 -41.73 -10.20 4.31
N GLU A 610 -42.77 -10.11 3.50
CA GLU A 610 -43.59 -11.27 3.16
C GLU A 610 -43.60 -11.59 1.67
N VAL A 611 -43.85 -12.86 1.39
CA VAL A 611 -44.13 -13.37 0.05
C VAL A 611 -45.48 -14.07 0.04
N PHE A 612 -46.28 -13.87 -1.01
CA PHE A 612 -47.61 -14.48 -1.16
C PHE A 612 -47.70 -15.24 -2.48
N PHE A 613 -48.33 -16.42 -2.44
CA PHE A 613 -48.60 -17.23 -3.64
C PHE A 613 -50.09 -17.15 -4.00
N ILE A 614 -50.40 -16.36 -5.02
CA ILE A 614 -51.78 -16.11 -5.46
C ILE A 614 -52.05 -16.85 -6.78
N ALA A 615 -53.05 -17.73 -6.79
CA ALA A 615 -53.42 -18.45 -8.01
C ALA A 615 -53.92 -17.50 -9.11
N ASN A 616 -53.54 -17.80 -10.35
CA ASN A 616 -53.96 -17.07 -11.56
C ASN A 616 -54.41 -18.07 -12.64
N ALA A 617 -55.17 -17.62 -13.64
CA ALA A 617 -55.73 -18.46 -14.70
C ALA A 617 -54.69 -19.30 -15.48
N THR A 618 -53.42 -18.86 -15.50
CA THR A 618 -52.32 -19.50 -16.24
C THR A 618 -51.20 -20.03 -15.35
N GLY A 619 -51.35 -19.97 -14.01
CA GLY A 619 -50.33 -20.40 -13.06
C GLY A 619 -50.43 -19.70 -11.70
N VAL A 620 -49.32 -19.13 -11.21
CA VAL A 620 -49.23 -18.46 -9.90
C VAL A 620 -48.61 -17.07 -10.06
N ARG A 621 -49.13 -16.09 -9.31
CA ARG A 621 -48.45 -14.83 -9.05
C ARG A 621 -47.79 -14.89 -7.68
N ILE A 622 -46.48 -14.70 -7.66
CA ILE A 622 -45.68 -14.50 -6.46
C ILE A 622 -45.64 -13.00 -6.23
N HIS A 623 -46.20 -12.56 -5.11
CA HIS A 623 -46.13 -11.17 -4.68
C HIS A 623 -45.00 -11.08 -3.65
N VAL A 624 -43.98 -10.28 -3.94
CA VAL A 624 -42.82 -10.06 -3.08
C VAL A 624 -42.85 -8.62 -2.60
N GLU A 625 -42.91 -8.42 -1.30
CA GLU A 625 -42.88 -7.07 -0.72
C GLU A 625 -41.54 -6.38 -0.97
N THR A 626 -41.56 -5.07 -1.25
CA THR A 626 -40.32 -4.28 -1.29
C THR A 626 -40.07 -3.52 0.02
N GLU A 627 -41.08 -3.42 0.88
CA GLU A 627 -41.02 -2.80 2.20
C GLU A 627 -41.99 -3.53 3.15
N VAL A 628 -41.65 -3.63 4.44
CA VAL A 628 -42.51 -4.25 5.46
C VAL A 628 -43.83 -3.46 5.57
N TYR A 629 -44.97 -4.12 5.36
CA TYR A 629 -46.27 -3.44 5.42
C TYR A 629 -47.30 -4.20 6.27
N GLY A 630 -48.35 -3.48 6.67
CA GLY A 630 -49.43 -4.02 7.48
C GLY A 630 -50.78 -4.15 6.81
N SER A 631 -51.66 -4.91 7.44
CA SER A 631 -52.99 -5.31 6.97
C SER A 631 -53.94 -4.16 6.52
N ASP A 632 -53.59 -2.91 6.80
CA ASP A 632 -54.41 -1.70 6.55
C ASP A 632 -53.86 -0.78 5.42
N SER A 633 -52.81 -1.18 4.68
CA SER A 633 -52.26 -0.35 3.58
C SER A 633 -53.11 -0.43 2.30
N THR A 634 -53.41 0.72 1.68
CA THR A 634 -54.19 0.80 0.43
C THR A 634 -53.36 0.61 -0.86
N SER A 635 -52.03 0.57 -0.75
CA SER A 635 -51.11 0.28 -1.84
C SER A 635 -49.87 -0.43 -1.32
N VAL A 636 -49.60 -1.61 -1.85
CA VAL A 636 -48.42 -2.40 -1.50
C VAL A 636 -47.35 -2.14 -2.56
N PRO A 637 -46.19 -1.54 -2.21
CA PRO A 637 -45.05 -1.57 -3.10
C PRO A 637 -44.54 -3.02 -3.15
N GLU A 638 -44.83 -3.70 -4.26
CA GLU A 638 -44.54 -5.11 -4.46
C GLU A 638 -43.92 -5.35 -5.84
N GLN A 639 -43.06 -6.37 -5.92
CA GLN A 639 -42.68 -6.99 -7.18
C GLN A 639 -43.58 -8.21 -7.42
N VAL A 640 -44.09 -8.36 -8.64
CA VAL A 640 -45.00 -9.46 -9.01
C VAL A 640 -44.35 -10.37 -10.04
N ILE A 641 -44.18 -11.64 -9.70
CA ILE A 641 -43.59 -12.65 -10.57
C ILE A 641 -44.66 -13.67 -10.95
N THR A 642 -44.96 -13.80 -12.24
CA THR A 642 -45.91 -14.80 -12.74
C THR A 642 -45.16 -16.06 -13.15
N LEU A 643 -45.37 -17.16 -12.41
CA LEU A 643 -44.92 -18.49 -12.79
C LEU A 643 -46.02 -19.17 -13.59
N THR A 644 -45.75 -19.56 -14.84
CA THR A 644 -46.77 -20.23 -15.68
C THR A 644 -46.55 -21.74 -15.72
N GLY A 645 -47.66 -22.49 -15.71
CA GLY A 645 -47.62 -23.96 -15.79
C GLY A 645 -47.39 -24.70 -14.45
N VAL A 646 -47.46 -23.98 -13.32
CA VAL A 646 -47.36 -24.51 -11.95
C VAL A 646 -48.57 -24.04 -11.12
N ALA A 647 -49.03 -24.84 -10.16
CA ALA A 647 -50.09 -24.45 -9.22
C ALA A 647 -49.51 -24.00 -7.87
N ALA A 648 -50.20 -23.09 -7.17
CA ALA A 648 -49.72 -22.54 -5.89
C ALA A 648 -49.56 -23.63 -4.82
N ALA A 649 -50.41 -24.66 -4.86
CA ALA A 649 -50.35 -25.79 -3.94
C ALA A 649 -49.10 -26.66 -4.12
N ASP A 650 -48.44 -26.58 -5.28
CA ASP A 650 -47.25 -27.37 -5.61
C ASP A 650 -45.95 -26.64 -5.28
N LEU A 651 -46.02 -25.35 -4.90
CA LEU A 651 -44.85 -24.57 -4.51
C LEU A 651 -44.54 -24.76 -3.02
N GLN A 652 -43.26 -24.70 -2.68
CA GLN A 652 -42.76 -24.52 -1.32
C GLN A 652 -41.86 -23.28 -1.27
N PHE A 653 -41.70 -22.73 -0.07
CA PHE A 653 -40.83 -21.60 0.22
C PHE A 653 -39.99 -21.93 1.44
N ASP A 654 -38.69 -22.08 1.24
CA ASP A 654 -37.74 -22.40 2.30
C ASP A 654 -36.55 -21.44 2.17
N ASN A 655 -36.26 -20.69 3.24
CA ASN A 655 -35.11 -19.78 3.35
C ASN A 655 -34.88 -18.87 2.13
N GLY A 656 -35.94 -18.25 1.61
CA GLY A 656 -35.82 -17.33 0.47
C GLY A 656 -35.86 -17.99 -0.90
N ILE A 657 -36.01 -19.31 -0.97
CA ILE A 657 -36.05 -20.07 -2.22
C ILE A 657 -37.44 -20.65 -2.44
N ILE A 658 -37.99 -20.41 -3.63
CA ILE A 658 -39.25 -20.97 -4.10
C ILE A 658 -38.94 -22.12 -5.06
N THR A 659 -39.42 -23.32 -4.75
CA THR A 659 -39.28 -24.54 -5.57
C THR A 659 -40.58 -25.35 -5.61
N LEU A 660 -40.61 -26.45 -6.38
CA LEU A 660 -41.69 -27.42 -6.32
C LEU A 660 -41.56 -28.34 -5.09
N LYS A 661 -42.69 -28.74 -4.51
CA LYS A 661 -42.76 -29.72 -3.41
C LYS A 661 -42.17 -31.07 -3.82
N GLY A 662 -41.39 -31.66 -2.92
CA GLY A 662 -40.77 -32.97 -3.14
C GLY A 662 -39.50 -32.94 -3.97
N THR A 663 -39.04 -31.75 -4.36
CA THR A 663 -37.72 -31.52 -4.95
C THR A 663 -36.73 -31.29 -3.82
N THR A 664 -35.75 -32.17 -3.64
CA THR A 664 -34.58 -31.90 -2.80
C THR A 664 -33.65 -30.96 -3.57
N VAL A 665 -33.32 -29.82 -2.98
CA VAL A 665 -32.54 -28.72 -3.56
C VAL A 665 -31.34 -28.40 -2.68
#